data_AF-A0A8H6PFH6-F1
#
_entry.id   AF-A0A8H6PFH6-F1
#
_cell.length_a   1.000
_cell.length_b   1.000
_cell.length_c   1.000
_cell.angle_alpha   90.00
_cell.angle_beta   90.00
_cell.angle_gamma   90.00
#
_symmetry.space_group_name_H-M   'P 1'
#
loop_
_entity.id
_entity.type
_entity.pdbx_description
1 polymer ?
#
loop_
_entity_poly.entity_id
_entity_poly.type
_entity_poly.pdbx_seq_one_letter_code
_entity_poly.pdbx_strand_id
1 'polypeptide(L)'
;MRDPTINMEQDTAAKPQASSLQPEPRKNQKSVRVAFGPELDTYIPPRDKSPAPSSGHHRSYTTVEHSQPSISSLHRPASSSAGDNSAVFDPSPRLTSDRASDSSARPTAALKRARSDYGPRLGFDKSAVADEEEDFAMRHGWQEEYTSSEYLKVLHSNFYMYFTEKRHDTNGIPRDPVGSWPSQDWRMKDRLKTVSAALAICLNIGVDPPDVVKTNPSAKLECWVDPTSTTGGGQNKIMEQIGKKLQEQYETLSLRTRYKQYLDPSVDETKKFCISLRRNAKDERVLFHYNGHGVPLPTQSGEIWVFNKNYTQYIPVSLYDLQSWLAGPSLFVFDVSHAGNIVQNFHTFVEKHEKENLEAKKRDPNAVVQNYGDCILLAACQKNESLPTNPDLPADLFTCCLTTPIEIALRYFILQNPLQTNLSIDEFRVPGRLQDRRSPLGELNWIFTAITDTIAWNTLPRTLFKKLFRQDLMVAALFRNFLLSERIMRTYKCHPISSPELPETHHHPLWKSWDLAVEMVLSQLPALIDHEEGRRQYEYQHSTFFAEQLTAFEVYLSSGPTEKNPPDQLPIVLQVLLSQAHRLRALILLSKFLDLGPWAVHLALSIGIFPYVVKLLQSAAQELKPVMVFIWARIMAVDHTVQNDLLKDNGIHYFISILNPSSPIPVGNASEHRAMCAFIVSIFCKSYPQGQNVCLSGELFDSCLKHLTDVENPLLRQWSCLCISMLWSDFPEAKWMGIRCAAPARLCELNFDPVPEVRAAMLHAATTFLGIPDLTDQVAQIEESLALAVLPMASDGSVLVRKELLVFFSTFVKRYQNKFLVAAYEEFQDEKQTLLLRLEHDGARGFTLEDAQNGLATSSNKSQKLSQNTTRQHNH
;
A
#
# COMPACT_ATOMS: atom_id res chain seq x y z
N MET A 1 -45.71 -14.25 -37.06
CA MET A 1 -46.83 -13.55 -37.71
C MET A 1 -47.67 -12.94 -36.59
N ARG A 2 -47.74 -11.61 -36.54
CA ARG A 2 -48.95 -10.80 -36.85
C ARG A 2 -50.10 -10.94 -35.82
N ASP A 3 -50.05 -10.03 -34.86
CA ASP A 3 -51.17 -9.25 -34.30
C ASP A 3 -52.11 -8.69 -35.42
N PRO A 4 -53.35 -8.20 -35.15
CA PRO A 4 -53.56 -7.01 -34.29
C PRO A 4 -54.92 -6.84 -33.54
N THR A 5 -55.05 -5.70 -32.83
CA THR A 5 -56.27 -4.93 -32.42
C THR A 5 -57.11 -5.40 -31.21
N ILE A 6 -57.69 -4.51 -30.37
CA ILE A 6 -57.37 -3.11 -29.95
C ILE A 6 -58.18 -2.75 -28.67
N ASN A 7 -57.71 -1.76 -27.88
CA ASN A 7 -58.38 -0.99 -26.81
C ASN A 7 -59.23 -1.67 -25.70
N MET A 8 -58.96 -1.28 -24.44
CA MET A 8 -60.01 -0.83 -23.50
C MET A 8 -59.42 0.12 -22.44
N GLU A 9 -60.08 1.27 -22.21
CA GLU A 9 -59.90 2.12 -21.03
C GLU A 9 -61.07 1.88 -20.07
N GLN A 10 -60.86 2.01 -18.75
CA GLN A 10 -61.88 2.53 -17.82
C GLN A 10 -61.33 2.80 -16.40
N ASP A 11 -61.67 3.99 -15.87
CA ASP A 11 -62.18 4.31 -14.50
C ASP A 11 -61.53 3.70 -13.22
N THR A 12 -61.55 4.34 -12.03
CA THR A 12 -62.62 5.22 -11.48
C THR A 12 -62.12 6.28 -10.47
N ALA A 13 -63.00 7.23 -10.13
CA ALA A 13 -62.73 8.46 -9.37
C ALA A 13 -62.78 8.38 -7.81
N ALA A 14 -62.24 9.43 -7.16
CA ALA A 14 -62.69 9.99 -5.87
C ALA A 14 -62.41 11.52 -5.82
N LYS A 15 -63.11 12.30 -4.98
CA LYS A 15 -63.12 13.80 -5.01
C LYS A 15 -62.50 14.51 -3.78
N PRO A 16 -62.06 15.79 -3.89
CA PRO A 16 -61.40 16.56 -2.83
C PRO A 16 -62.18 17.77 -2.26
N GLN A 17 -61.72 18.30 -1.11
CA GLN A 17 -61.88 19.68 -0.56
C GLN A 17 -60.69 19.88 0.43
N ALA A 18 -59.84 20.92 0.41
CA ALA A 18 -60.05 22.38 0.54
C ALA A 18 -60.52 22.79 1.97
N SER A 19 -59.97 23.80 2.68
CA SER A 19 -58.78 24.70 2.52
C SER A 19 -58.57 25.43 3.89
N SER A 20 -57.58 26.29 4.20
CA SER A 20 -56.19 26.61 3.78
C SER A 20 -55.66 27.77 4.68
N LEU A 21 -54.34 28.07 4.72
CA LEU A 21 -53.71 29.43 4.69
C LEU A 21 -52.23 29.48 5.18
N GLN A 22 -51.43 30.34 4.51
CA GLN A 22 -50.20 31.08 4.89
C GLN A 22 -49.19 30.60 5.96
N PRO A 23 -47.88 30.78 5.66
CA PRO A 23 -46.85 31.15 6.64
C PRO A 23 -46.13 32.48 6.31
N GLU A 24 -45.87 33.31 7.34
CA GLU A 24 -45.05 34.54 7.30
C GLU A 24 -43.59 34.26 7.78
N PRO A 25 -42.62 35.16 7.54
CA PRO A 25 -41.20 34.79 7.43
C PRO A 25 -40.43 34.69 8.77
N ARG A 26 -39.38 33.85 8.78
CA ARG A 26 -38.36 33.80 9.84
C ARG A 26 -37.07 34.55 9.43
N LYS A 27 -36.37 35.05 10.44
CA LYS A 27 -35.34 36.12 10.33
C LYS A 27 -33.98 35.62 9.83
N ASN A 28 -33.27 36.50 9.14
CA ASN A 28 -31.85 36.35 8.78
C ASN A 28 -30.94 36.15 10.01
N GLN A 29 -29.98 35.22 9.93
CA GLN A 29 -28.69 35.34 10.63
C GLN A 29 -27.54 34.65 9.87
N LYS A 30 -26.87 35.46 9.05
CA LYS A 30 -25.46 35.37 8.58
C LYS A 30 -24.80 33.98 8.51
N SER A 31 -24.66 33.45 7.28
CA SER A 31 -23.55 32.55 6.96
C SER A 31 -22.26 33.36 6.68
N VAL A 32 -21.12 32.89 7.18
CA VAL A 32 -19.81 33.51 6.90
C VAL A 32 -19.25 32.92 5.62
N ARG A 33 -19.22 33.70 4.54
CA ARG A 33 -18.47 33.36 3.32
C ARG A 33 -17.01 33.77 3.49
N VAL A 34 -16.11 32.79 3.57
CA VAL A 34 -14.68 33.02 3.33
C VAL A 34 -14.46 32.98 1.82
N ALA A 35 -14.14 34.12 1.23
CA ALA A 35 -13.75 34.19 -0.18
C ALA A 35 -12.22 34.21 -0.28
N PHE A 36 -11.66 33.36 -1.13
CA PHE A 36 -10.24 33.41 -1.49
C PHE A 36 -10.10 34.09 -2.85
N GLY A 37 -9.51 35.29 -2.84
CA GLY A 37 -9.06 36.02 -4.01
C GLY A 37 -7.69 36.66 -3.70
N PRO A 38 -6.76 36.74 -4.67
CA PRO A 38 -5.44 37.31 -4.43
C PRO A 38 -5.45 38.83 -4.59
N GLU A 39 -5.27 39.56 -3.49
CA GLU A 39 -4.94 40.99 -3.54
C GLU A 39 -3.44 41.18 -3.29
N LEU A 40 -2.76 41.79 -4.27
CA LEU A 40 -1.39 42.26 -4.19
C LEU A 40 -1.41 43.73 -3.79
N ASP A 41 -0.90 44.05 -2.60
CA ASP A 41 0.09 45.12 -2.42
C ASP A 41 0.49 45.23 -0.94
N THR A 42 1.79 45.19 -0.64
CA THR A 42 2.30 45.66 0.66
C THR A 42 3.74 46.14 0.54
N TYR A 43 3.92 47.46 0.59
CA TYR A 43 5.21 48.15 0.52
C TYR A 43 6.07 47.89 1.78
N ILE A 44 7.35 47.53 1.60
CA ILE A 44 8.27 47.23 2.70
C ILE A 44 9.32 48.34 2.84
N PRO A 45 9.34 49.12 3.94
CA PRO A 45 10.40 50.08 4.22
C PRO A 45 11.67 49.38 4.77
N PRO A 46 12.88 49.92 4.50
CA PRO A 46 14.13 49.32 4.95
C PRO A 46 14.33 49.44 6.48
N ARG A 47 14.87 48.38 7.10
CA ARG A 47 15.28 48.40 8.51
C ARG A 47 16.68 49.01 8.66
N ASP A 48 16.79 50.06 9.47
CA ASP A 48 18.07 50.61 9.93
C ASP A 48 18.26 50.30 11.43
N LYS A 49 19.49 49.94 11.81
CA LYS A 49 20.06 49.74 13.18
C LYS A 49 19.26 48.96 14.25
N SER A 50 19.84 47.84 14.67
CA SER A 50 19.78 47.33 16.06
C SER A 50 21.20 46.98 16.56
N PRO A 51 21.50 47.07 17.88
CA PRO A 51 22.87 47.07 18.40
C PRO A 51 23.47 45.68 18.65
N ALA A 52 24.78 45.64 18.88
CA ALA A 52 25.55 44.42 19.15
C ALA A 52 25.38 43.88 20.59
N PRO A 53 25.38 42.55 20.80
CA PRO A 53 25.32 41.92 22.13
C PRO A 53 26.72 41.70 22.73
N SER A 54 26.84 41.88 24.05
CA SER A 54 28.04 41.56 24.83
C SER A 54 27.96 40.20 25.54
N SER A 55 29.12 39.60 25.82
CA SER A 55 29.34 38.49 26.76
C SER A 55 28.61 38.67 28.10
N GLY A 56 28.23 37.62 28.85
CA GLY A 56 28.40 36.16 28.72
C GLY A 56 27.79 35.50 29.97
N HIS A 57 27.91 34.20 30.30
CA HIS A 57 28.59 33.02 29.74
C HIS A 57 27.61 31.81 29.96
N HIS A 58 27.86 30.50 29.82
CA HIS A 58 29.02 29.61 29.66
C HIS A 58 28.65 28.42 28.73
N ARG A 59 29.60 27.55 28.39
CA ARG A 59 29.37 26.25 27.73
C ARG A 59 30.46 25.25 28.14
N SER A 60 30.10 24.05 28.59
CA SER A 60 31.07 23.01 29.00
C SER A 60 31.29 22.00 27.87
N TYR A 61 32.54 21.63 27.63
CA TYR A 61 32.97 20.68 26.60
C TYR A 61 33.27 19.31 27.20
N THR A 62 33.10 18.26 26.38
CA THR A 62 33.85 17.01 26.51
C THR A 62 34.59 16.74 25.20
N THR A 63 35.87 16.38 25.31
CA THR A 63 36.78 16.14 24.19
C THR A 63 37.00 14.64 24.00
N VAL A 64 37.24 14.22 22.75
CA VAL A 64 37.73 12.87 22.41
C VAL A 64 38.96 13.04 21.54
N GLU A 65 40.07 12.39 21.92
CA GLU A 65 41.36 12.52 21.25
C GLU A 65 41.50 11.53 20.09
N HIS A 66 42.33 11.89 19.10
CA HIS A 66 42.78 10.96 18.05
C HIS A 66 44.16 10.40 18.40
N SER A 67 44.28 9.07 18.45
CA SER A 67 45.56 8.36 18.54
C SER A 67 45.71 7.35 17.39
N GLN A 68 46.81 7.46 16.64
CA GLN A 68 47.23 6.44 15.66
C GLN A 68 47.98 5.29 16.36
N PRO A 69 47.89 4.04 15.87
CA PRO A 69 48.85 2.98 16.17
C PRO A 69 49.84 2.74 15.01
N SER A 70 51.09 2.42 15.34
CA SER A 70 52.19 2.15 14.41
C SER A 70 52.42 0.65 14.12
N ILE A 71 53.26 0.34 13.13
CA ILE A 71 53.56 -1.03 12.66
C ILE A 71 54.72 -1.66 13.44
N SER A 72 54.57 -2.89 13.96
CA SER A 72 55.71 -3.80 14.26
C SER A 72 55.33 -5.29 14.40
N SER A 73 55.70 -6.08 13.38
CA SER A 73 56.30 -7.44 13.41
C SER A 73 55.94 -8.54 14.47
N LEU A 74 55.72 -9.76 13.94
CA LEU A 74 56.17 -11.09 14.44
C LEU A 74 55.59 -11.67 15.77
N HIS A 75 54.74 -12.72 15.66
CA HIS A 75 55.17 -14.13 15.80
C HIS A 75 54.04 -15.17 15.55
N ARG A 76 54.41 -16.45 15.36
CA ARG A 76 53.57 -17.67 15.22
C ARG A 76 53.97 -18.66 16.35
N PRO A 77 53.08 -19.55 16.85
CA PRO A 77 52.74 -20.86 16.22
C PRO A 77 51.20 -21.15 16.24
N ALA A 78 50.57 -22.17 15.64
CA ALA A 78 50.91 -23.32 14.76
C ALA A 78 50.57 -24.73 15.34
N SER A 79 49.52 -25.38 14.80
CA SER A 79 49.17 -26.81 14.94
C SER A 79 48.12 -27.18 13.86
N SER A 80 48.49 -27.86 12.76
CA SER A 80 48.26 -29.31 12.49
C SER A 80 46.77 -29.72 12.33
N SER A 81 46.21 -30.03 11.14
CA SER A 81 46.50 -31.13 10.17
C SER A 81 46.02 -32.52 10.64
N ALA A 82 45.47 -33.44 9.81
CA ALA A 82 45.39 -33.52 8.34
C ALA A 82 44.16 -34.35 7.86
N GLY A 83 43.94 -34.47 6.55
CA GLY A 83 42.97 -35.37 5.90
C GLY A 83 43.11 -35.33 4.37
N ASP A 84 43.30 -36.48 3.72
CA ASP A 84 43.92 -36.56 2.39
C ASP A 84 42.97 -36.68 1.18
N ASN A 85 43.43 -36.10 0.05
CA ASN A 85 43.31 -36.48 -1.38
C ASN A 85 42.13 -37.38 -1.88
N SER A 86 41.58 -37.13 -3.08
CA SER A 86 42.32 -37.11 -4.36
C SER A 86 41.59 -36.40 -5.54
N ALA A 87 42.34 -36.09 -6.60
CA ALA A 87 41.90 -35.43 -7.86
C ALA A 87 41.36 -36.45 -8.90
N VAL A 88 40.83 -36.12 -10.09
CA VAL A 88 41.06 -35.02 -11.08
C VAL A 88 39.72 -34.65 -11.80
N PHE A 89 39.58 -33.76 -12.80
CA PHE A 89 40.47 -33.22 -13.87
C PHE A 89 40.13 -31.75 -14.25
N ASP A 90 40.94 -31.17 -15.14
CA ASP A 90 40.81 -29.86 -15.81
C ASP A 90 40.10 -30.01 -17.20
N PRO A 91 39.76 -28.96 -18.01
CA PRO A 91 40.56 -27.74 -18.26
C PRO A 91 39.84 -26.38 -18.10
N SER A 92 40.52 -25.46 -17.40
CA SER A 92 40.35 -24.00 -17.48
C SER A 92 41.04 -23.40 -18.73
N PRO A 93 40.69 -22.17 -19.17
CA PRO A 93 41.37 -20.95 -18.67
C PRO A 93 40.38 -19.90 -18.08
N ARG A 94 40.64 -19.15 -16.99
CA ARG A 94 41.73 -18.19 -16.65
C ARG A 94 41.66 -16.87 -17.47
N LEU A 95 41.74 -15.64 -16.94
CA LEU A 95 41.93 -15.02 -15.59
C LEU A 95 40.97 -13.79 -15.47
N THR A 96 40.53 -13.17 -14.35
CA THR A 96 41.18 -12.55 -13.15
C THR A 96 42.28 -11.50 -13.47
N SER A 97 42.53 -10.40 -12.75
CA SER A 97 41.82 -9.54 -11.74
C SER A 97 42.58 -8.17 -11.74
N ASP A 98 42.48 -7.14 -10.87
CA ASP A 98 41.90 -6.89 -9.53
C ASP A 98 41.80 -5.34 -9.29
N ARG A 99 41.24 -4.90 -8.14
CA ARG A 99 41.49 -3.63 -7.38
C ARG A 99 41.10 -2.21 -7.89
N ALA A 100 40.01 -1.72 -7.28
CA ALA A 100 39.95 -0.63 -6.28
C ALA A 100 40.74 0.71 -6.41
N SER A 101 40.03 1.83 -6.17
CA SER A 101 40.30 2.74 -5.02
C SER A 101 39.19 3.81 -4.85
N ASP A 102 39.08 4.35 -3.63
CA ASP A 102 38.14 5.42 -3.24
C ASP A 102 38.55 6.82 -3.71
N SER A 103 37.59 7.73 -3.90
CA SER A 103 37.65 9.11 -3.38
C SER A 103 36.33 9.87 -3.58
N SER A 104 36.07 10.83 -2.67
CA SER A 104 34.84 11.62 -2.63
C SER A 104 34.94 12.93 -3.42
N ALA A 105 33.96 13.20 -4.27
CA ALA A 105 33.82 14.49 -4.95
C ALA A 105 32.36 14.92 -5.08
N ARG A 106 32.10 16.21 -4.83
CA ARG A 106 30.78 16.85 -4.89
C ARG A 106 30.48 17.21 -6.36
N PRO A 107 29.37 16.77 -6.97
CA PRO A 107 29.09 17.10 -8.38
C PRO A 107 28.61 18.54 -8.53
N THR A 108 29.54 19.46 -8.82
CA THR A 108 29.20 20.80 -9.34
C THR A 108 28.68 20.67 -10.78
N ALA A 109 27.52 21.25 -11.07
CA ALA A 109 26.90 21.16 -12.39
C ALA A 109 27.73 21.91 -13.44
N ALA A 110 28.27 21.16 -14.41
CA ALA A 110 28.91 21.70 -15.61
C ALA A 110 28.22 21.13 -16.84
N LEU A 111 27.46 21.98 -17.55
CA LEU A 111 26.72 21.61 -18.75
C LEU A 111 27.68 21.23 -19.89
N LYS A 112 27.81 19.93 -20.15
CA LYS A 112 28.56 19.42 -21.31
C LYS A 112 27.81 19.72 -22.61
N ARG A 113 28.13 20.86 -23.23
CA ARG A 113 27.69 21.21 -24.59
C ARG A 113 28.08 20.08 -25.55
N ALA A 114 27.11 19.47 -26.22
CA ALA A 114 27.35 18.40 -27.18
C ALA A 114 28.17 18.91 -28.38
N ARG A 115 29.11 18.08 -28.87
CA ARG A 115 29.80 18.30 -30.15
C ARG A 115 29.18 17.40 -31.22
N SER A 116 28.86 17.96 -32.37
CA SER A 116 28.29 17.26 -33.52
C SER A 116 29.12 17.55 -34.77
N ASP A 117 30.29 16.90 -34.86
CA ASP A 117 31.22 17.05 -35.98
C ASP A 117 31.32 15.73 -36.75
N TYR A 118 30.58 15.61 -37.86
CA TYR A 118 30.81 14.57 -38.88
C TYR A 118 30.65 15.20 -40.27
N GLY A 119 31.78 15.55 -40.88
CA GLY A 119 31.88 16.10 -42.23
C GLY A 119 33.27 15.80 -42.80
N PRO A 120 33.41 15.54 -44.11
CA PRO A 120 34.65 15.02 -44.68
C PRO A 120 35.74 16.10 -44.74
N ARG A 121 36.95 15.77 -44.25
CA ARG A 121 38.13 16.63 -44.39
C ARG A 121 38.83 16.34 -45.72
N LEU A 122 38.82 17.32 -46.62
CA LEU A 122 39.87 17.49 -47.62
C LEU A 122 40.81 18.58 -47.11
N GLY A 123 42.10 18.27 -46.99
CA GLY A 123 43.07 19.14 -46.35
C GLY A 123 43.83 20.02 -47.34
N PHE A 124 44.20 21.21 -46.88
CA PHE A 124 45.35 21.96 -47.39
C PHE A 124 45.99 22.71 -46.22
N ASP A 125 47.31 22.60 -46.08
CA ASP A 125 48.08 23.42 -45.14
C ASP A 125 48.13 24.88 -45.61
N LYS A 126 47.91 25.81 -44.67
CA LYS A 126 48.67 27.07 -44.63
C LYS A 126 48.67 27.71 -43.25
N SER A 127 49.73 28.46 -43.00
CA SER A 127 50.08 29.09 -41.72
C SER A 127 49.16 30.24 -41.35
N ALA A 128 49.02 30.47 -40.04
CA ALA A 128 48.31 31.62 -39.50
C ALA A 128 48.94 32.96 -39.88
N VAL A 129 48.09 33.92 -40.22
CA VAL A 129 48.26 35.35 -39.95
C VAL A 129 46.99 35.77 -39.23
N ALA A 130 47.11 36.62 -38.21
CA ALA A 130 45.97 37.23 -37.55
C ALA A 130 45.97 38.71 -37.92
N ASP A 131 44.88 39.18 -38.53
CA ASP A 131 44.60 40.59 -38.72
C ASP A 131 43.09 40.84 -38.62
N GLU A 132 42.77 41.86 -37.83
CA GLU A 132 41.60 42.78 -37.83
C GLU A 132 40.15 42.23 -37.80
N GLU A 133 39.33 42.90 -36.99
CA GLU A 133 37.90 42.62 -36.81
C GLU A 133 37.08 43.25 -37.96
N GLU A 134 36.75 42.49 -39.00
CA GLU A 134 35.69 42.90 -39.94
C GLU A 134 34.34 42.85 -39.22
N ASP A 135 33.79 44.05 -38.98
CA ASP A 135 32.48 44.29 -38.38
C ASP A 135 31.39 43.49 -39.11
N PHE A 136 30.70 42.58 -38.41
CA PHE A 136 29.72 41.67 -39.00
C PHE A 136 28.37 42.38 -39.25
N ALA A 137 28.41 43.41 -40.10
CA ALA A 137 27.29 44.27 -40.44
C ALA A 137 26.18 43.48 -41.13
N MET A 138 25.20 43.00 -40.33
CA MET A 138 24.06 42.25 -40.85
C MET A 138 23.28 43.12 -41.83
N ARG A 139 23.32 42.74 -43.12
CA ARG A 139 22.48 43.35 -44.14
C ARG A 139 21.01 43.11 -43.79
N HIS A 140 20.18 44.09 -44.17
CA HIS A 140 18.75 44.23 -43.87
C HIS A 140 18.47 44.74 -42.44
N GLY A 141 17.66 45.80 -42.36
CA GLY A 141 17.47 46.64 -41.16
C GLY A 141 16.63 46.01 -40.06
N TRP A 142 17.14 44.94 -39.45
CA TRP A 142 16.56 44.26 -38.27
C TRP A 142 17.48 44.37 -37.03
N GLN A 143 18.62 45.04 -37.18
CA GLN A 143 19.66 45.17 -36.13
C GLN A 143 19.07 45.74 -34.82
N GLU A 144 18.28 46.81 -34.92
CA GLU A 144 17.72 47.51 -33.75
C GLU A 144 16.71 46.67 -32.95
N GLU A 145 15.92 45.82 -33.61
CA GLU A 145 14.96 44.95 -32.90
C GLU A 145 15.69 43.90 -32.06
N TYR A 146 16.67 43.20 -32.65
CA TYR A 146 17.44 42.16 -31.97
C TYR A 146 18.41 42.69 -30.90
N THR A 147 18.84 43.96 -30.99
CA THR A 147 19.63 44.62 -29.94
C THR A 147 18.80 45.46 -28.96
N SER A 148 17.48 45.55 -29.13
CA SER A 148 16.63 46.38 -28.27
C SER A 148 16.66 45.92 -26.82
N SER A 149 16.64 46.89 -25.89
CA SER A 149 16.72 46.60 -24.45
C SER A 149 15.55 45.74 -23.97
N GLU A 150 14.38 45.93 -24.57
CA GLU A 150 13.16 45.17 -24.30
C GLU A 150 13.25 43.73 -24.84
N TYR A 151 13.72 43.51 -26.07
CA TYR A 151 13.88 42.14 -26.61
C TYR A 151 14.90 41.33 -25.81
N LEU A 152 16.02 41.94 -25.43
CA LEU A 152 17.03 41.32 -24.56
C LEU A 152 16.51 41.06 -23.14
N LYS A 153 15.66 41.95 -22.58
CA LYS A 153 14.95 41.69 -21.31
C LYS A 153 13.98 40.52 -21.44
N VAL A 154 13.22 40.43 -22.53
CA VAL A 154 12.28 39.32 -22.80
C VAL A 154 13.00 37.98 -22.96
N LEU A 155 14.15 37.94 -23.65
CA LEU A 155 15.00 36.75 -23.72
C LEU A 155 15.59 36.36 -22.36
N HIS A 156 15.93 37.34 -21.52
CA HIS A 156 16.44 37.10 -20.17
C HIS A 156 15.33 36.71 -19.17
N SER A 157 14.08 37.12 -19.36
CA SER A 157 12.94 36.72 -18.52
C SER A 157 12.36 35.37 -18.94
N ASN A 158 12.31 35.09 -20.24
CA ASN A 158 11.62 33.94 -20.83
C ASN A 158 12.63 32.94 -21.43
N PHE A 159 13.55 32.44 -20.60
CA PHE A 159 14.53 31.43 -21.04
C PHE A 159 13.86 30.06 -21.23
N TYR A 160 13.37 29.78 -22.44
CA TYR A 160 12.78 28.50 -22.79
C TYR A 160 13.84 27.39 -22.88
N MET A 161 13.73 26.40 -21.99
CA MET A 161 14.56 25.20 -22.05
C MET A 161 14.00 24.20 -23.06
N TYR A 162 14.68 24.04 -24.20
CA TYR A 162 14.34 23.05 -25.21
C TYR A 162 14.99 21.69 -24.90
N PHE A 163 14.29 20.61 -25.25
CA PHE A 163 14.74 19.21 -25.11
C PHE A 163 15.07 18.73 -23.68
N THR A 164 14.70 19.47 -22.62
CA THR A 164 14.88 19.07 -21.21
C THR A 164 13.72 18.26 -20.63
N GLU A 165 12.74 17.90 -21.45
CA GLU A 165 11.58 17.11 -21.06
C GLU A 165 11.91 15.62 -20.96
N LYS A 166 11.30 14.91 -20.00
CA LYS A 166 11.61 13.50 -19.65
C LYS A 166 11.63 12.53 -20.85
N ARG A 167 10.82 12.80 -21.88
CA ARG A 167 10.80 12.04 -23.15
C ARG A 167 12.16 12.02 -23.88
N HIS A 168 12.99 13.04 -23.71
CA HIS A 168 14.32 13.16 -24.32
C HIS A 168 15.39 12.45 -23.50
N ASP A 169 15.31 12.49 -22.17
CA ASP A 169 16.20 11.75 -21.26
C ASP A 169 16.08 10.22 -21.45
N THR A 170 14.86 9.70 -21.59
CA THR A 170 14.62 8.24 -21.62
C THR A 170 14.19 7.69 -22.98
N ASN A 171 13.97 8.53 -24.00
CA ASN A 171 13.42 8.14 -25.31
C ASN A 171 12.13 7.29 -25.22
N GLY A 172 11.31 7.54 -24.18
CA GLY A 172 10.10 6.77 -23.90
C GLY A 172 10.34 5.37 -23.31
N ILE A 173 11.60 4.97 -23.08
CA ILE A 173 11.94 3.72 -22.41
C ILE A 173 11.63 3.88 -20.91
N PRO A 174 10.82 2.98 -20.30
CA PRO A 174 10.61 2.98 -18.85
C PRO A 174 11.87 2.48 -18.14
N ARG A 175 12.13 2.98 -16.92
CA ARG A 175 13.11 2.33 -16.04
C ARG A 175 12.60 0.94 -15.67
N ASP A 176 13.48 -0.06 -15.68
CA ASP A 176 13.10 -1.45 -15.43
C ASP A 176 12.54 -1.62 -14.00
N PRO A 177 11.26 -2.05 -13.85
CA PRO A 177 10.69 -2.30 -12.53
C PRO A 177 11.41 -3.43 -11.79
N VAL A 178 11.92 -4.44 -12.51
CA VAL A 178 12.51 -5.67 -11.95
C VAL A 178 13.75 -5.37 -11.10
N GLY A 179 14.50 -4.33 -11.46
CA GLY A 179 15.71 -3.90 -10.74
C GLY A 179 15.51 -2.86 -9.63
N SER A 180 14.28 -2.35 -9.42
CA SER A 180 14.05 -1.22 -8.49
C SER A 180 13.25 -1.58 -7.23
N TRP A 181 12.25 -2.46 -7.33
CA TRP A 181 11.51 -2.98 -6.16
C TRP A 181 11.21 -4.47 -6.36
N PRO A 182 11.79 -5.38 -5.55
CA PRO A 182 11.41 -6.79 -5.61
C PRO A 182 9.94 -6.92 -5.20
N SER A 183 9.19 -7.78 -5.90
CA SER A 183 7.75 -7.98 -5.66
C SER A 183 7.49 -8.62 -4.29
N GLN A 184 7.45 -7.78 -3.25
CA GLN A 184 7.07 -8.20 -1.91
C GLN A 184 5.59 -8.56 -1.90
N ASP A 185 5.33 -9.85 -1.66
CA ASP A 185 3.97 -10.39 -1.59
C ASP A 185 3.26 -9.89 -0.32
N TRP A 186 2.70 -8.68 -0.40
CA TRP A 186 1.92 -8.04 0.66
C TRP A 186 0.57 -8.77 0.87
N ARG A 187 0.06 -9.46 -0.15
CA ARG A 187 -1.20 -10.21 -0.09
C ARG A 187 -1.12 -11.34 0.94
N MET A 188 -2.24 -11.61 1.62
CA MET A 188 -2.37 -12.74 2.54
C MET A 188 -3.00 -13.91 1.80
N LYS A 189 -2.17 -14.83 1.30
CA LYS A 189 -2.62 -16.06 0.64
C LYS A 189 -3.34 -16.97 1.63
N ASP A 190 -2.71 -17.27 2.76
CA ASP A 190 -3.18 -18.29 3.71
C ASP A 190 -3.90 -17.66 4.92
N ARG A 191 -5.19 -17.35 4.76
CA ARG A 191 -6.05 -16.81 5.84
C ARG A 191 -6.62 -17.92 6.75
N LEU A 192 -5.75 -18.42 7.63
CA LEU A 192 -6.11 -19.24 8.80
C LEU A 192 -7.07 -18.49 9.75
N LYS A 193 -7.95 -19.22 10.43
CA LYS A 193 -8.92 -18.70 11.39
C LYS A 193 -8.98 -19.60 12.62
N THR A 194 -9.13 -19.01 13.80
CA THR A 194 -9.41 -19.76 15.03
C THR A 194 -10.90 -20.13 15.10
N VAL A 195 -11.24 -21.34 14.66
CA VAL A 195 -12.63 -21.79 14.48
C VAL A 195 -13.26 -22.43 15.72
N SER A 196 -12.46 -22.94 16.65
CA SER A 196 -12.92 -23.56 17.90
C SER A 196 -11.93 -23.31 19.03
N ALA A 197 -12.43 -23.29 20.26
CA ALA A 197 -11.65 -23.01 21.47
C ALA A 197 -12.03 -23.96 22.61
N ALA A 198 -11.01 -24.53 23.27
CA ALA A 198 -11.12 -25.14 24.57
C ALA A 198 -10.78 -24.11 25.65
N LEU A 199 -11.59 -24.06 26.71
CA LEU A 199 -11.33 -23.32 27.94
C LEU A 199 -11.20 -24.35 29.07
N ALA A 200 -9.99 -24.86 29.29
CA ALA A 200 -9.68 -25.78 30.39
C ALA A 200 -9.35 -24.96 31.65
N ILE A 201 -10.17 -25.14 32.68
CA ILE A 201 -10.10 -24.38 33.93
C ILE A 201 -9.91 -25.40 35.05
N CYS A 202 -8.74 -25.39 35.70
CA CYS A 202 -8.37 -26.31 36.75
C CYS A 202 -8.15 -25.52 38.05
N LEU A 203 -9.22 -25.32 38.83
CA LEU A 203 -9.26 -24.41 39.98
C LEU A 203 -9.61 -25.07 41.32
N ASN A 204 -10.33 -26.21 41.36
CA ASN A 204 -10.66 -26.97 42.58
C ASN A 204 -11.05 -26.09 43.79
N ILE A 205 -12.00 -25.17 43.57
CA ILE A 205 -12.24 -23.99 44.42
C ILE A 205 -12.33 -24.35 45.91
N GLY A 206 -11.40 -23.82 46.71
CA GLY A 206 -11.34 -24.03 48.16
C GLY A 206 -10.37 -25.12 48.63
N VAL A 207 -9.65 -25.78 47.71
CA VAL A 207 -8.52 -26.67 48.02
C VAL A 207 -7.28 -26.15 47.30
N ASP A 208 -6.30 -25.67 48.06
CA ASP A 208 -5.05 -25.17 47.49
C ASP A 208 -4.11 -26.33 47.10
N PRO A 209 -3.38 -26.23 45.96
CA PRO A 209 -2.42 -27.24 45.55
C PRO A 209 -1.16 -27.23 46.44
N PRO A 210 -0.50 -28.38 46.64
CA PRO A 210 0.55 -28.55 47.66
C PRO A 210 1.80 -27.70 47.44
N ASP A 211 2.05 -27.26 46.20
CA ASP A 211 3.25 -26.50 45.83
C ASP A 211 3.10 -24.98 46.01
N VAL A 212 1.89 -24.48 46.26
CA VAL A 212 1.56 -23.03 46.20
C VAL A 212 1.15 -22.51 47.57
N VAL A 213 2.07 -21.84 48.26
CA VAL A 213 1.79 -21.16 49.54
C VAL A 213 1.16 -19.80 49.25
N LYS A 214 -0.17 -19.71 49.37
CA LYS A 214 -0.90 -18.42 49.25
C LYS A 214 -0.66 -17.53 50.47
N THR A 215 -0.49 -16.23 50.23
CA THR A 215 -0.43 -15.21 51.28
C THR A 215 -1.83 -14.94 51.85
N ASN A 216 -1.91 -14.29 53.02
CA ASN A 216 -3.17 -13.76 53.53
C ASN A 216 -2.99 -12.28 53.92
N PRO A 217 -3.62 -11.33 53.22
CA PRO A 217 -4.45 -11.50 52.02
C PRO A 217 -3.65 -11.94 50.77
N SER A 218 -4.36 -12.35 49.72
CA SER A 218 -3.81 -12.68 48.39
C SER A 218 -4.76 -12.25 47.28
N ALA A 219 -4.26 -12.22 46.05
CA ALA A 219 -5.08 -12.25 44.83
C ALA A 219 -6.08 -13.40 44.91
N LYS A 220 -7.32 -13.16 44.44
CA LYS A 220 -8.44 -14.12 44.53
C LYS A 220 -9.38 -14.11 43.34
N LEU A 221 -9.61 -12.96 42.70
CA LEU A 221 -10.59 -12.87 41.62
C LEU A 221 -10.14 -13.75 40.44
N GLU A 222 -11.05 -14.58 39.94
CA GLU A 222 -10.87 -15.41 38.75
C GLU A 222 -11.92 -14.97 37.73
N CYS A 223 -11.50 -14.47 36.56
CA CYS A 223 -12.37 -13.92 35.52
C CYS A 223 -13.34 -12.83 36.02
N TRP A 224 -12.88 -12.03 37.00
CA TRP A 224 -13.63 -11.00 37.73
C TRP A 224 -14.76 -11.53 38.66
N VAL A 225 -14.69 -12.80 39.07
CA VAL A 225 -15.57 -13.42 40.08
C VAL A 225 -14.76 -13.72 41.34
N ASP A 226 -15.29 -13.45 42.55
CA ASP A 226 -14.68 -13.91 43.80
C ASP A 226 -15.06 -15.37 44.10
N PRO A 227 -14.11 -16.32 44.01
CA PRO A 227 -14.38 -17.73 44.27
C PRO A 227 -14.68 -18.05 45.75
N THR A 228 -14.41 -17.10 46.65
CA THR A 228 -14.70 -17.21 48.09
C THR A 228 -16.05 -16.61 48.50
N SER A 229 -16.81 -16.05 47.56
CA SER A 229 -18.10 -15.40 47.85
C SER A 229 -19.23 -16.39 48.13
N THR A 230 -19.81 -16.31 49.33
CA THR A 230 -20.95 -17.18 49.76
C THR A 230 -22.25 -16.90 49.02
N THR A 231 -22.33 -15.82 48.24
CA THR A 231 -23.53 -15.38 47.50
C THR A 231 -23.79 -16.17 46.21
N GLY A 232 -22.79 -16.84 45.64
CA GLY A 232 -22.90 -17.52 44.34
C GLY A 232 -23.60 -18.89 44.36
N GLY A 233 -23.90 -19.43 45.55
CA GLY A 233 -24.21 -20.85 45.74
C GLY A 233 -22.95 -21.71 45.82
N GLY A 234 -23.10 -23.02 46.07
CA GLY A 234 -21.96 -23.93 46.29
C GLY A 234 -20.98 -24.01 45.09
N GLN A 235 -19.72 -24.37 45.39
CA GLN A 235 -18.52 -24.30 44.52
C GLN A 235 -18.77 -24.54 43.02
N ASN A 236 -19.50 -25.62 42.65
CA ASN A 236 -19.80 -25.94 41.25
C ASN A 236 -20.48 -24.78 40.49
N LYS A 237 -21.40 -24.04 41.12
CA LYS A 237 -22.06 -22.88 40.50
C LYS A 237 -21.13 -21.69 40.30
N ILE A 238 -20.13 -21.54 41.17
CA ILE A 238 -19.11 -20.50 41.06
C ILE A 238 -18.15 -20.86 39.93
N MET A 239 -17.77 -22.13 39.81
CA MET A 239 -17.00 -22.66 38.68
C MET A 239 -17.74 -22.47 37.34
N GLU A 240 -19.03 -22.78 37.28
CA GLU A 240 -19.88 -22.50 36.11
C GLU A 240 -19.94 -21.00 35.76
N GLN A 241 -19.95 -20.11 36.78
CA GLN A 241 -19.91 -18.66 36.57
C GLN A 241 -18.56 -18.18 36.02
N ILE A 242 -17.44 -18.68 36.56
CA ILE A 242 -16.08 -18.39 36.07
C ILE A 242 -15.93 -18.87 34.62
N GLY A 243 -16.31 -20.12 34.32
CA GLY A 243 -16.27 -20.68 32.97
C GLY A 243 -17.12 -19.90 31.96
N LYS A 244 -18.33 -19.50 32.37
CA LYS A 244 -19.21 -18.65 31.55
C LYS A 244 -18.61 -17.25 31.37
N LYS A 245 -17.98 -16.67 32.39
CA LYS A 245 -17.31 -15.37 32.30
C LYS A 245 -16.12 -15.43 31.34
N LEU A 246 -15.25 -16.42 31.44
CA LEU A 246 -14.13 -16.58 30.51
C LEU A 246 -14.61 -16.73 29.06
N GLN A 247 -15.70 -17.48 28.82
CA GLN A 247 -16.32 -17.55 27.50
C GLN A 247 -16.88 -16.19 27.04
N GLU A 248 -17.65 -15.48 27.87
CA GLU A 248 -18.18 -14.14 27.54
C GLU A 248 -17.05 -13.15 27.18
N GLN A 249 -15.92 -13.19 27.90
CA GLN A 249 -14.75 -12.36 27.61
C GLN A 249 -14.13 -12.71 26.25
N TYR A 250 -13.86 -14.00 25.97
CA TYR A 250 -13.31 -14.43 24.69
C TYR A 250 -14.25 -14.16 23.51
N GLU A 251 -15.58 -14.24 23.71
CA GLU A 251 -16.58 -13.86 22.71
C GLU A 251 -16.48 -12.38 22.30
N THR A 252 -15.99 -11.49 23.17
CA THR A 252 -15.71 -10.09 22.78
C THR A 252 -14.56 -9.98 21.76
N LEU A 253 -13.61 -10.91 21.77
CA LEU A 253 -12.49 -10.97 20.82
C LEU A 253 -12.91 -11.63 19.51
N SER A 254 -13.73 -12.68 19.56
CA SER A 254 -14.29 -13.36 18.39
C SER A 254 -15.65 -14.01 18.66
N LEU A 255 -16.71 -13.39 18.14
CA LEU A 255 -18.08 -13.92 18.11
C LEU A 255 -18.27 -15.10 17.13
N ARG A 256 -17.25 -15.51 16.37
CA ARG A 256 -17.35 -16.57 15.33
C ARG A 256 -16.70 -17.89 15.75
N THR A 257 -15.88 -17.87 16.79
CA THR A 257 -15.16 -19.03 17.31
C THR A 257 -16.10 -19.86 18.18
N ARG A 258 -16.04 -21.20 18.10
CA ARG A 258 -16.89 -22.09 18.91
C ARG A 258 -16.20 -22.45 20.23
N TYR A 259 -16.62 -21.83 21.32
CA TYR A 259 -16.09 -22.08 22.67
C TYR A 259 -16.67 -23.35 23.29
N LYS A 260 -15.85 -24.03 24.10
CA LYS A 260 -16.26 -25.12 25.00
C LYS A 260 -15.53 -24.97 26.33
N GLN A 261 -16.29 -24.93 27.40
CA GLN A 261 -15.80 -24.89 28.78
C GLN A 261 -15.53 -26.30 29.29
N TYR A 262 -14.42 -26.47 29.99
CA TYR A 262 -13.98 -27.72 30.60
C TYR A 262 -13.52 -27.41 32.02
N LEU A 263 -14.39 -27.68 32.98
CA LEU A 263 -14.28 -27.28 34.38
C LEU A 263 -13.76 -28.47 35.20
N ASP A 264 -12.61 -28.31 35.86
CA ASP A 264 -11.82 -29.34 36.55
C ASP A 264 -11.78 -30.70 35.80
N PRO A 265 -11.41 -30.74 34.50
CA PRO A 265 -11.59 -31.92 33.65
C PRO A 265 -10.67 -33.08 34.06
N SER A 266 -11.10 -34.33 33.78
CA SER A 266 -10.20 -35.50 33.88
C SER A 266 -9.35 -35.72 32.63
N VAL A 267 -8.30 -36.55 32.73
CA VAL A 267 -7.44 -36.91 31.57
C VAL A 267 -8.23 -37.53 30.42
N ASP A 268 -9.13 -38.46 30.74
CA ASP A 268 -10.02 -39.13 29.78
C ASP A 268 -10.83 -38.14 28.95
N GLU A 269 -11.30 -37.09 29.61
CA GLU A 269 -12.15 -36.04 29.05
C GLU A 269 -11.31 -35.07 28.24
N THR A 270 -10.23 -34.55 28.81
CA THR A 270 -9.22 -33.70 28.13
C THR A 270 -8.78 -34.32 26.80
N LYS A 271 -8.46 -35.62 26.78
CA LYS A 271 -8.11 -36.38 25.57
C LYS A 271 -9.25 -36.44 24.55
N LYS A 272 -10.46 -36.82 24.97
CA LYS A 272 -11.66 -36.87 24.09
C LYS A 272 -11.99 -35.49 23.52
N PHE A 273 -11.82 -34.43 24.29
CA PHE A 273 -12.12 -33.05 23.91
C PHE A 273 -11.12 -32.53 22.88
N CYS A 274 -9.82 -32.69 23.12
CA CYS A 274 -8.76 -32.28 22.19
C CYS A 274 -8.91 -32.94 20.81
N ILE A 275 -9.06 -34.28 20.78
CA ILE A 275 -9.26 -35.06 19.55
C ILE A 275 -10.56 -34.62 18.83
N SER A 276 -11.64 -34.38 19.58
CA SER A 276 -12.91 -33.88 19.02
C SER A 276 -12.75 -32.50 18.39
N LEU A 277 -11.99 -31.59 19.01
CA LEU A 277 -11.75 -30.24 18.50
C LEU A 277 -10.94 -30.25 17.20
N ARG A 278 -9.79 -30.95 17.14
CA ARG A 278 -9.01 -31.07 15.88
C ARG A 278 -9.85 -31.69 14.76
N ARG A 279 -10.59 -32.78 15.05
CA ARG A 279 -11.48 -33.42 14.06
C ARG A 279 -12.54 -32.47 13.48
N ASN A 280 -13.03 -31.53 14.29
CA ASN A 280 -14.02 -30.54 13.83
C ASN A 280 -13.38 -29.35 13.11
N ALA A 281 -12.15 -28.95 13.48
CA ALA A 281 -11.43 -27.83 12.90
C ALA A 281 -10.71 -28.17 11.57
N LYS A 282 -10.33 -29.44 11.37
CA LYS A 282 -9.47 -29.89 10.27
C LYS A 282 -8.15 -29.11 10.26
N ASP A 283 -7.90 -28.33 9.21
CA ASP A 283 -6.68 -27.54 8.98
C ASP A 283 -6.77 -26.10 9.51
N GLU A 284 -7.95 -25.67 10.01
CA GLU A 284 -8.11 -24.37 10.67
C GLU A 284 -7.56 -24.39 12.11
N ARG A 285 -7.37 -23.22 12.72
CA ARG A 285 -6.71 -23.09 14.03
C ARG A 285 -7.65 -23.45 15.19
N VAL A 286 -7.11 -24.16 16.18
CA VAL A 286 -7.78 -24.43 17.46
C VAL A 286 -7.10 -23.61 18.57
N LEU A 287 -7.87 -22.93 19.41
CA LEU A 287 -7.40 -22.32 20.65
C LEU A 287 -7.53 -23.33 21.80
N PHE A 288 -6.50 -23.45 22.63
CA PHE A 288 -6.50 -24.17 23.90
C PHE A 288 -6.03 -23.21 25.00
N HIS A 289 -6.97 -22.73 25.81
CA HIS A 289 -6.70 -22.00 27.03
C HIS A 289 -6.65 -22.99 28.21
N TYR A 290 -5.64 -22.86 29.07
CA TYR A 290 -5.45 -23.61 30.29
C TYR A 290 -5.14 -22.65 31.44
N ASN A 291 -6.06 -22.58 32.41
CA ASN A 291 -5.84 -21.98 33.73
C ASN A 291 -5.55 -23.12 34.71
N GLY A 292 -4.43 -23.02 35.44
CA GLY A 292 -3.90 -24.07 36.31
C GLY A 292 -3.75 -23.69 37.79
N HIS A 293 -4.51 -22.72 38.33
CA HIS A 293 -4.25 -22.20 39.69
C HIS A 293 -4.67 -23.13 40.84
N GLY A 294 -5.48 -24.16 40.56
CA GLY A 294 -5.93 -25.17 41.53
C GLY A 294 -5.18 -26.50 41.46
N VAL A 295 -4.04 -26.56 40.78
CA VAL A 295 -3.27 -27.80 40.55
C VAL A 295 -1.76 -27.59 40.80
N PRO A 296 -0.97 -28.67 40.98
CA PRO A 296 0.49 -28.61 41.09
C PRO A 296 1.19 -27.88 39.94
N LEU A 297 2.44 -27.47 40.16
CA LEU A 297 3.17 -26.65 39.19
C LEU A 297 3.59 -27.47 37.94
N PRO A 298 3.65 -26.85 36.74
CA PRO A 298 4.13 -27.51 35.52
C PRO A 298 5.55 -28.04 35.68
N THR A 299 5.74 -29.33 35.41
CA THR A 299 6.99 -30.03 35.69
C THR A 299 8.12 -29.62 34.74
N GLN A 300 9.37 -29.74 35.19
CA GLN A 300 10.53 -29.53 34.32
C GLN A 300 10.61 -30.55 33.16
N SER A 301 9.94 -31.69 33.29
CA SER A 301 9.74 -32.73 32.26
C SER A 301 8.66 -32.39 31.23
N GLY A 302 7.93 -31.27 31.38
CA GLY A 302 6.92 -30.82 30.42
C GLY A 302 5.58 -31.55 30.55
N GLU A 303 5.07 -31.62 31.77
CA GLU A 303 3.70 -32.07 32.08
C GLU A 303 2.88 -30.94 32.69
N ILE A 304 1.59 -30.91 32.33
CA ILE A 304 0.55 -30.08 32.98
C ILE A 304 -0.36 -30.98 33.82
N TRP A 305 -1.05 -30.41 34.80
CA TRP A 305 -1.86 -31.19 35.75
C TRP A 305 -3.36 -31.02 35.52
N VAL A 306 -4.10 -32.12 35.66
CA VAL A 306 -5.57 -32.18 35.63
C VAL A 306 -6.05 -33.14 36.74
N PHE A 307 -7.35 -33.41 36.84
CA PHE A 307 -7.90 -34.22 37.93
C PHE A 307 -8.13 -35.69 37.57
N ASN A 308 -8.34 -36.52 38.59
CA ASN A 308 -9.10 -37.76 38.44
C ASN A 308 -10.61 -37.49 38.59
N LYS A 309 -11.47 -38.43 38.17
CA LYS A 309 -12.94 -38.27 38.16
C LYS A 309 -13.59 -38.10 39.55
N ASN A 310 -12.81 -38.24 40.62
CA ASN A 310 -13.27 -38.16 42.01
C ASN A 310 -12.64 -36.96 42.74
N TYR A 311 -11.83 -36.13 42.06
CA TYR A 311 -11.07 -35.01 42.60
C TYR A 311 -10.14 -35.36 43.78
N THR A 312 -9.70 -36.62 43.88
CA THR A 312 -8.84 -37.10 44.98
C THR A 312 -7.34 -37.06 44.66
N GLN A 313 -6.98 -36.93 43.38
CA GLN A 313 -5.58 -36.92 42.92
C GLN A 313 -5.43 -36.01 41.71
N TYR A 314 -4.32 -35.28 41.68
CA TYR A 314 -3.79 -34.63 40.48
C TYR A 314 -3.12 -35.67 39.59
N ILE A 315 -3.40 -35.63 38.29
CA ILE A 315 -2.88 -36.57 37.29
C ILE A 315 -2.09 -35.76 36.23
N PRO A 316 -0.85 -36.14 35.91
CA PRO A 316 -0.05 -35.43 34.93
C PRO A 316 -0.50 -35.78 33.50
N VAL A 317 -0.44 -34.79 32.62
CA VAL A 317 -0.63 -34.90 31.17
C VAL A 317 0.62 -34.37 30.50
N SER A 318 1.37 -35.24 29.81
CA SER A 318 2.54 -34.82 29.04
C SER A 318 2.14 -33.92 27.87
N LEU A 319 2.92 -32.87 27.62
CA LEU A 319 2.75 -32.01 26.45
C LEU A 319 2.91 -32.78 25.14
N TYR A 320 3.67 -33.88 25.13
CA TYR A 320 3.77 -34.81 24.01
C TYR A 320 2.41 -35.40 23.62
N ASP A 321 1.62 -35.81 24.61
CA ASP A 321 0.27 -36.33 24.44
C ASP A 321 -0.70 -35.21 24.03
N LEU A 322 -0.64 -34.04 24.67
CA LEU A 322 -1.47 -32.90 24.32
C LEU A 322 -1.28 -32.46 22.85
N GLN A 323 -0.04 -32.42 22.37
CA GLN A 323 0.31 -32.21 20.96
C GLN A 323 -0.28 -33.32 20.07
N SER A 324 -0.18 -34.58 20.49
CA SER A 324 -0.76 -35.73 19.79
C SER A 324 -2.29 -35.68 19.64
N TRP A 325 -2.98 -34.96 20.53
CA TRP A 325 -4.44 -34.84 20.52
C TRP A 325 -4.96 -33.59 19.82
N LEU A 326 -4.21 -32.47 19.88
CA LEU A 326 -4.60 -31.19 19.28
C LEU A 326 -3.99 -30.92 17.90
N ALA A 327 -2.78 -31.42 17.61
CA ALA A 327 -2.02 -31.17 16.38
C ALA A 327 -1.87 -29.67 16.01
N GLY A 328 -1.21 -29.38 14.89
CA GLY A 328 -1.11 -28.05 14.27
C GLY A 328 -2.15 -27.84 13.15
N PRO A 329 -2.53 -26.59 12.83
CA PRO A 329 -2.15 -25.35 13.52
C PRO A 329 -2.98 -25.12 14.78
N SER A 330 -2.34 -24.65 15.85
CA SER A 330 -3.00 -24.40 17.15
C SER A 330 -2.52 -23.09 17.80
N LEU A 331 -3.25 -22.61 18.79
CA LEU A 331 -2.90 -21.49 19.66
C LEU A 331 -3.10 -21.92 21.10
N PHE A 332 -2.08 -21.75 21.94
CA PHE A 332 -2.12 -22.12 23.35
C PHE A 332 -2.02 -20.88 24.23
N VAL A 333 -2.80 -20.84 25.31
CA VAL A 333 -2.72 -19.84 26.37
C VAL A 333 -2.59 -20.59 27.70
N PHE A 334 -1.49 -20.37 28.42
CA PHE A 334 -1.22 -21.01 29.71
C PHE A 334 -1.15 -19.94 30.82
N ASP A 335 -2.20 -19.85 31.63
CA ASP A 335 -2.22 -19.07 32.87
C ASP A 335 -1.94 -19.98 34.06
N VAL A 336 -0.68 -19.97 34.50
CA VAL A 336 -0.15 -20.79 35.60
C VAL A 336 1.22 -20.24 36.00
N SER A 337 1.65 -20.49 37.24
CA SER A 337 3.03 -20.25 37.66
C SER A 337 3.99 -21.25 37.00
N HIS A 338 5.28 -20.91 36.86
CA HIS A 338 6.32 -21.71 36.18
C HIS A 338 6.01 -22.09 34.71
N ALA A 339 5.14 -21.34 34.03
CA ALA A 339 4.68 -21.66 32.67
C ALA A 339 5.80 -21.71 31.60
N GLY A 340 6.97 -21.13 31.86
CA GLY A 340 8.16 -21.32 31.02
C GLY A 340 8.62 -22.76 30.86
N ASN A 341 8.35 -23.64 31.84
CA ASN A 341 8.59 -25.08 31.71
C ASN A 341 7.76 -25.70 30.57
N ILE A 342 6.56 -25.16 30.31
CA ILE A 342 5.67 -25.63 29.25
C ILE A 342 6.26 -25.26 27.88
N VAL A 343 6.55 -23.97 27.65
CA VAL A 343 7.01 -23.48 26.35
C VAL A 343 8.36 -24.10 25.95
N GLN A 344 9.31 -24.24 26.89
CA GLN A 344 10.61 -24.85 26.62
C GLN A 344 10.48 -26.32 26.17
N ASN A 345 9.69 -27.12 26.88
CA ASN A 345 9.49 -28.54 26.53
C ASN A 345 8.60 -28.73 25.28
N PHE A 346 7.66 -27.81 25.03
CA PHE A 346 6.76 -27.90 23.87
C PHE A 346 7.53 -27.99 22.55
N HIS A 347 8.56 -27.17 22.36
CA HIS A 347 9.40 -27.21 21.15
C HIS A 347 10.13 -28.54 20.99
N THR A 348 10.73 -29.05 22.07
CA THR A 348 11.43 -30.35 22.09
C THR A 348 10.51 -31.51 21.70
N PHE A 349 9.24 -31.48 22.11
CA PHE A 349 8.27 -32.51 21.73
C PHE A 349 7.77 -32.37 20.27
N VAL A 350 7.67 -31.14 19.73
CA VAL A 350 7.36 -30.95 18.30
C VAL A 350 8.48 -31.52 17.41
N GLU A 351 9.74 -31.23 17.73
CA GLU A 351 10.90 -31.79 16.99
C GLU A 351 10.92 -33.33 17.02
N LYS A 352 10.56 -33.93 18.16
CA LYS A 352 10.41 -35.39 18.30
C LYS A 352 9.30 -35.93 17.41
N HIS A 353 8.11 -35.32 17.42
CA HIS A 353 6.99 -35.70 16.55
C HIS A 353 7.31 -35.56 15.06
N GLU A 354 8.00 -34.47 14.66
CA GLU A 354 8.44 -34.28 13.27
C GLU A 354 9.48 -35.31 12.84
N LYS A 355 10.40 -35.70 13.72
CA LYS A 355 11.33 -36.81 13.47
C LYS A 355 10.60 -38.15 13.30
N GLU A 356 9.63 -38.46 14.17
CA GLU A 356 8.85 -39.71 14.06
C GLU A 356 8.00 -39.74 12.78
N ASN A 357 7.41 -38.61 12.38
CA ASN A 357 6.75 -38.44 11.08
C ASN A 357 7.69 -38.69 9.88
N LEU A 358 8.93 -38.20 9.95
CA LEU A 358 9.94 -38.42 8.90
C LEU A 358 10.42 -39.88 8.85
N GLU A 359 10.54 -40.55 9.99
CA GLU A 359 10.84 -41.99 10.04
C GLU A 359 9.66 -42.84 9.55
N ALA A 360 8.42 -42.46 9.84
CA ALA A 360 7.23 -43.11 9.28
C ALA A 360 7.21 -43.01 7.75
N LYS A 361 7.41 -41.80 7.19
CA LYS A 361 7.50 -41.58 5.74
C LYS A 361 8.66 -42.29 5.04
N LYS A 362 9.74 -42.60 5.76
CA LYS A 362 10.85 -43.43 5.25
C LYS A 362 10.51 -44.93 5.22
N ARG A 363 9.58 -45.40 6.05
CA ARG A 363 9.11 -46.79 6.10
C ARG A 363 7.95 -47.03 5.11
N ASP A 364 7.04 -46.07 5.00
CA ASP A 364 5.96 -46.04 4.00
C ASP A 364 5.79 -44.61 3.45
N PRO A 365 6.08 -44.35 2.16
CA PRO A 365 5.86 -43.04 1.54
C PRO A 365 4.41 -42.55 1.60
N ASN A 366 3.43 -43.45 1.75
CA ASN A 366 2.00 -43.11 1.84
C ASN A 366 1.51 -42.91 3.29
N ALA A 367 2.40 -42.96 4.29
CA ALA A 367 2.04 -42.80 5.69
C ALA A 367 1.33 -41.45 5.97
N VAL A 368 0.11 -41.53 6.51
CA VAL A 368 -0.68 -40.36 6.92
C VAL A 368 -0.09 -39.75 8.19
N VAL A 369 0.79 -38.76 8.01
CA VAL A 369 1.39 -37.97 9.09
C VAL A 369 0.46 -36.85 9.55
N GLN A 370 0.51 -36.52 10.84
CA GLN A 370 -0.12 -35.32 11.37
C GLN A 370 0.84 -34.12 11.28
N ASN A 371 0.31 -32.93 11.04
CA ASN A 371 1.10 -31.69 11.17
C ASN A 371 1.16 -31.29 12.65
N TYR A 372 2.34 -30.95 13.16
CA TYR A 372 2.55 -30.41 14.51
C TYR A 372 3.08 -28.97 14.50
N GLY A 373 3.49 -28.48 13.33
CA GLY A 373 3.98 -27.12 13.12
C GLY A 373 2.89 -26.05 13.16
N ASP A 374 3.33 -24.80 13.06
CA ASP A 374 2.50 -23.59 13.17
C ASP A 374 1.65 -23.50 14.46
N CYS A 375 2.11 -24.13 15.55
CA CYS A 375 1.64 -23.82 16.89
C CYS A 375 2.12 -22.44 17.32
N ILE A 376 1.25 -21.70 18.02
CA ILE A 376 1.54 -20.41 18.65
C ILE A 376 1.30 -20.57 20.15
N LEU A 377 2.16 -20.05 21.00
CA LEU A 377 2.05 -20.15 22.47
C LEU A 377 2.09 -18.77 23.12
N LEU A 378 1.28 -18.61 24.16
CA LEU A 378 1.28 -17.49 25.09
C LEU A 378 1.29 -18.08 26.50
N ALA A 379 2.22 -17.68 27.36
CA ALA A 379 2.31 -18.20 28.72
C ALA A 379 2.66 -17.11 29.74
N ALA A 380 2.09 -17.20 30.93
CA ALA A 380 2.02 -16.09 31.88
C ALA A 380 3.37 -15.64 32.48
N CYS A 381 4.35 -16.55 32.59
CA CYS A 381 5.57 -16.31 33.36
C CYS A 381 6.76 -17.18 32.90
N GLN A 382 7.98 -16.85 33.35
CA GLN A 382 9.17 -17.67 33.11
C GLN A 382 9.19 -18.96 33.95
N LYS A 383 10.11 -19.87 33.60
CA LYS A 383 10.26 -21.21 34.22
C LYS A 383 10.50 -21.24 35.74
N ASN A 384 10.93 -20.12 36.33
CA ASN A 384 11.26 -19.98 37.75
C ASN A 384 10.43 -18.87 38.43
N GLU A 385 9.33 -18.43 37.80
CA GLU A 385 8.51 -17.31 38.28
C GLU A 385 7.12 -17.79 38.73
N SER A 386 6.55 -17.05 39.68
CA SER A 386 5.19 -17.27 40.19
C SER A 386 4.30 -16.08 39.85
N LEU A 387 3.00 -16.32 39.74
CA LEU A 387 2.02 -15.27 39.45
C LEU A 387 1.92 -14.26 40.62
N PRO A 388 1.62 -12.97 40.37
CA PRO A 388 1.52 -11.97 41.43
C PRO A 388 0.41 -12.27 42.44
N THR A 389 0.75 -12.27 43.73
CA THR A 389 -0.19 -12.56 44.82
C THR A 389 -0.86 -11.32 45.43
N ASN A 390 -0.70 -10.14 44.83
CA ASN A 390 -1.26 -8.88 45.37
C ASN A 390 -2.82 -8.96 45.42
N PRO A 391 -3.48 -8.79 46.59
CA PRO A 391 -4.94 -8.82 46.70
C PRO A 391 -5.67 -7.78 45.85
N ASP A 392 -5.03 -6.67 45.49
CA ASP A 392 -5.63 -5.67 44.62
C ASP A 392 -5.74 -6.11 43.15
N LEU A 393 -5.15 -7.26 42.79
CA LEU A 393 -5.17 -7.84 41.44
C LEU A 393 -6.02 -9.12 41.37
N PRO A 394 -6.56 -9.47 40.19
CA PRO A 394 -7.05 -10.81 39.94
C PRO A 394 -5.92 -11.84 39.99
N ALA A 395 -6.26 -13.09 40.34
CA ALA A 395 -5.34 -14.21 40.29
C ALA A 395 -5.02 -14.61 38.83
N ASP A 396 -6.02 -14.56 37.95
CA ASP A 396 -5.88 -14.74 36.49
C ASP A 396 -5.42 -13.46 35.78
N LEU A 397 -4.39 -12.80 36.33
CA LEU A 397 -3.86 -11.52 35.83
C LEU A 397 -3.46 -11.58 34.35
N PHE A 398 -2.88 -12.70 33.89
CA PHE A 398 -2.50 -12.88 32.49
C PHE A 398 -3.75 -13.04 31.61
N THR A 399 -4.71 -13.85 32.03
CA THR A 399 -6.02 -13.98 31.38
C THR A 399 -6.74 -12.64 31.29
N CYS A 400 -6.89 -11.90 32.39
CA CYS A 400 -7.47 -10.56 32.40
C CYS A 400 -6.76 -9.60 31.43
N CYS A 401 -5.43 -9.62 31.36
CA CYS A 401 -4.69 -8.83 30.36
C CYS A 401 -5.02 -9.25 28.92
N LEU A 402 -5.14 -10.56 28.66
CA LEU A 402 -5.42 -11.12 27.33
C LEU A 402 -6.88 -10.97 26.88
N THR A 403 -7.85 -10.98 27.79
CA THR A 403 -9.28 -11.04 27.48
C THR A 403 -10.06 -9.77 27.81
N THR A 404 -9.63 -9.02 28.83
CA THR A 404 -10.29 -7.80 29.36
C THR A 404 -9.30 -6.63 29.54
N PRO A 405 -8.47 -6.32 28.50
CA PRO A 405 -7.30 -5.44 28.63
C PRO A 405 -7.62 -4.05 29.20
N ILE A 406 -8.76 -3.45 28.83
CA ILE A 406 -9.11 -2.09 29.25
C ILE A 406 -9.44 -2.04 30.75
N GLU A 407 -10.12 -3.06 31.27
CA GLU A 407 -10.53 -3.13 32.69
C GLU A 407 -9.32 -3.30 33.61
N ILE A 408 -8.41 -4.21 33.28
CA ILE A 408 -7.16 -4.39 34.04
C ILE A 408 -6.16 -3.24 33.83
N ALA A 409 -6.12 -2.60 32.65
CA ALA A 409 -5.28 -1.42 32.43
C ALA A 409 -5.72 -0.22 33.29
N LEU A 410 -7.03 0.02 33.41
CA LEU A 410 -7.60 1.06 34.28
C LEU A 410 -7.31 0.74 35.76
N ARG A 411 -7.58 -0.50 36.20
CA ARG A 411 -7.29 -0.96 37.57
C ARG A 411 -5.81 -0.83 37.92
N TYR A 412 -4.92 -1.24 37.02
CA TYR A 412 -3.47 -1.08 37.15
C TYR A 412 -3.05 0.40 37.25
N PHE A 413 -3.58 1.26 36.39
CA PHE A 413 -3.26 2.69 36.39
C PHE A 413 -3.67 3.38 37.71
N ILE A 414 -4.86 3.05 38.23
CA ILE A 414 -5.33 3.52 39.54
C ILE A 414 -4.40 3.03 40.66
N LEU A 415 -3.94 1.78 40.61
CA LEU A 415 -3.00 1.20 41.58
C LEU A 415 -1.58 1.82 41.53
N GLN A 416 -1.15 2.40 40.41
CA GLN A 416 0.08 3.20 40.37
C GLN A 416 -0.12 4.62 40.93
N ASN A 417 -1.38 5.04 41.16
CA ASN A 417 -1.83 6.32 41.68
C ASN A 417 -1.01 7.57 41.27
N PRO A 418 -0.91 7.87 39.95
CA PRO A 418 -0.28 9.11 39.49
C PRO A 418 -1.13 10.37 39.73
N LEU A 419 -2.44 10.22 40.01
CA LEU A 419 -3.42 11.32 39.99
C LEU A 419 -3.84 11.87 41.36
N GLN A 420 -3.56 11.17 42.47
CA GLN A 420 -4.03 11.53 43.81
C GLN A 420 -5.57 11.69 43.93
N THR A 421 -6.33 11.10 42.99
CA THR A 421 -7.80 11.11 42.99
C THR A 421 -8.36 10.13 44.03
N ASN A 422 -9.38 10.56 44.78
CA ASN A 422 -10.13 9.75 45.75
C ASN A 422 -11.06 8.70 45.10
N LEU A 423 -10.61 8.02 44.03
CA LEU A 423 -11.39 6.99 43.33
C LEU A 423 -11.11 5.62 43.94
N SER A 424 -12.16 4.93 44.40
CA SER A 424 -12.06 3.54 44.88
C SER A 424 -11.82 2.56 43.73
N ILE A 425 -11.06 1.50 44.00
CA ILE A 425 -10.77 0.39 43.07
C ILE A 425 -12.05 -0.38 42.70
N ASP A 426 -13.11 -0.30 43.48
CA ASP A 426 -14.39 -0.97 43.20
C ASP A 426 -15.43 -0.07 42.50
N GLU A 427 -15.15 1.23 42.36
CA GLU A 427 -16.13 2.25 41.90
C GLU A 427 -15.82 2.83 40.52
N PHE A 428 -14.64 2.60 39.93
CA PHE A 428 -14.15 3.29 38.73
C PHE A 428 -14.87 2.98 37.39
N ARG A 429 -16.13 2.50 37.41
CA ARG A 429 -16.87 2.02 36.23
C ARG A 429 -17.02 3.10 35.15
N VAL A 430 -16.16 3.04 34.14
CA VAL A 430 -16.18 3.96 32.99
C VAL A 430 -17.43 3.70 32.13
N PRO A 431 -18.28 4.71 31.88
CA PRO A 431 -19.51 4.52 31.12
C PRO A 431 -19.27 4.24 29.64
N GLY A 432 -20.21 3.55 29.01
CA GLY A 432 -20.19 3.25 27.59
C GLY A 432 -20.18 1.77 27.23
N ARG A 433 -19.69 1.46 26.02
CA ARG A 433 -19.53 0.09 25.49
C ARG A 433 -18.27 0.01 24.65
N LEU A 434 -17.49 -1.06 24.78
CA LEU A 434 -16.25 -1.31 24.03
C LEU A 434 -16.37 -1.19 22.50
N GLN A 435 -17.58 -1.37 21.95
CA GLN A 435 -17.87 -1.25 20.51
C GLN A 435 -18.24 0.18 20.06
N ASP A 436 -18.74 1.02 20.97
CA ASP A 436 -19.14 2.40 20.65
C ASP A 436 -18.00 3.37 20.93
N ARG A 437 -17.28 3.70 19.86
CA ARG A 437 -16.16 4.65 19.83
C ARG A 437 -16.53 6.10 20.21
N ARG A 438 -17.81 6.43 20.36
CA ARG A 438 -18.24 7.74 20.89
C ARG A 438 -18.36 7.73 22.41
N SER A 439 -18.46 6.55 23.03
CA SER A 439 -18.49 6.40 24.48
C SER A 439 -17.06 6.34 25.04
N PRO A 440 -16.80 6.83 26.28
CA PRO A 440 -15.44 6.87 26.84
C PRO A 440 -14.74 5.51 26.85
N LEU A 441 -15.46 4.45 27.26
CA LEU A 441 -14.95 3.08 27.28
C LEU A 441 -14.59 2.55 25.87
N GLY A 442 -15.37 2.88 24.85
CA GLY A 442 -15.11 2.47 23.47
C GLY A 442 -14.06 3.31 22.75
N GLU A 443 -13.88 4.58 23.14
CA GLU A 443 -12.78 5.42 22.69
C GLU A 443 -11.44 4.90 23.26
N LEU A 444 -11.37 4.61 24.56
CA LEU A 444 -10.19 3.97 25.18
C LEU A 444 -9.84 2.64 24.49
N ASN A 445 -10.81 1.77 24.23
CA ASN A 445 -10.59 0.51 23.51
C ASN A 445 -10.00 0.71 22.10
N TRP A 446 -10.41 1.77 21.41
CA TRP A 446 -9.95 2.08 20.07
C TRP A 446 -8.56 2.74 20.08
N ILE A 447 -8.26 3.61 21.05
CA ILE A 447 -6.91 4.16 21.30
C ILE A 447 -5.94 3.04 21.68
N PHE A 448 -6.31 2.16 22.61
CA PHE A 448 -5.54 0.97 23.00
C PHE A 448 -5.20 0.09 21.79
N THR A 449 -6.19 -0.16 20.94
CA THR A 449 -6.02 -0.93 19.70
C THR A 449 -5.07 -0.25 18.73
N ALA A 450 -5.12 1.08 18.61
CA ALA A 450 -4.19 1.84 17.75
C ALA A 450 -2.75 1.85 18.30
N ILE A 451 -2.59 2.02 19.61
CA ILE A 451 -1.28 2.04 20.26
C ILE A 451 -0.62 0.66 20.18
N THR A 452 -1.30 -0.41 20.58
CA THR A 452 -0.74 -1.78 20.56
C THR A 452 -0.39 -2.27 19.16
N ASP A 453 -1.22 -2.00 18.15
CA ASP A 453 -0.93 -2.33 16.75
C ASP A 453 0.27 -1.54 16.19
N THR A 454 0.49 -0.32 16.70
CA THR A 454 1.63 0.52 16.30
C THR A 454 2.93 0.09 16.99
N ILE A 455 2.89 -0.21 18.29
CA ILE A 455 4.04 -0.76 19.02
C ILE A 455 4.52 -2.06 18.34
N ALA A 456 3.59 -2.94 17.99
CA ALA A 456 3.88 -4.16 17.23
C ALA A 456 4.48 -3.86 15.85
N TRP A 457 3.95 -2.88 15.10
CA TRP A 457 4.49 -2.52 13.79
C TRP A 457 5.91 -1.95 13.86
N ASN A 458 6.22 -1.17 14.89
CA ASN A 458 7.55 -0.53 15.01
C ASN A 458 8.60 -1.50 15.56
N THR A 459 8.20 -2.46 16.40
CA THR A 459 9.11 -3.38 17.09
C THR A 459 9.33 -4.69 16.33
N LEU A 460 8.34 -5.21 15.61
CA LEU A 460 8.39 -6.56 15.04
C LEU A 460 8.89 -6.60 13.58
N PRO A 461 9.66 -7.66 13.19
CA PRO A 461 9.95 -7.95 11.80
C PRO A 461 8.66 -8.05 10.96
N ARG A 462 8.69 -7.48 9.75
CA ARG A 462 7.50 -7.35 8.86
C ARG A 462 6.77 -8.68 8.61
N THR A 463 7.51 -9.78 8.50
CA THR A 463 6.99 -11.14 8.35
C THR A 463 6.24 -11.63 9.61
N LEU A 464 6.83 -11.41 10.79
CA LEU A 464 6.25 -11.80 12.08
C LEU A 464 5.00 -10.96 12.40
N PHE A 465 5.04 -9.65 12.14
CA PHE A 465 3.87 -8.78 12.24
C PHE A 465 2.73 -9.26 11.34
N LYS A 466 3.00 -9.55 10.05
CA LYS A 466 1.99 -10.05 9.10
C LYS A 466 1.36 -11.38 9.57
N LYS A 467 2.15 -12.27 10.17
CA LYS A 467 1.67 -13.52 10.77
C LYS A 467 0.75 -13.26 11.97
N LEU A 468 1.22 -12.53 12.98
CA LEU A 468 0.55 -12.42 14.28
C LEU A 468 -0.56 -11.37 14.31
N PHE A 469 -0.39 -10.22 13.65
CA PHE A 469 -1.29 -9.06 13.75
C PHE A 469 -2.22 -8.90 12.53
N ARG A 470 -2.13 -9.75 11.49
CA ARG A 470 -2.96 -9.64 10.27
C ARG A 470 -3.57 -10.94 9.74
N GLN A 471 -2.99 -12.11 10.02
CA GLN A 471 -3.45 -13.39 9.43
C GLN A 471 -4.80 -13.87 10.01
N ASP A 472 -4.92 -13.91 11.34
CA ASP A 472 -6.09 -14.36 12.10
C ASP A 472 -6.50 -13.27 13.11
N LEU A 473 -7.80 -13.00 13.22
CA LEU A 473 -8.35 -11.97 14.10
C LEU A 473 -8.19 -12.33 15.59
N MET A 474 -8.27 -13.61 15.95
CA MET A 474 -8.11 -14.04 17.35
C MET A 474 -6.65 -13.89 17.79
N VAL A 475 -5.70 -14.33 16.95
CA VAL A 475 -4.25 -14.14 17.20
C VAL A 475 -3.94 -12.64 17.28
N ALA A 476 -4.43 -11.83 16.36
CA ALA A 476 -4.22 -10.39 16.35
C ALA A 476 -4.89 -9.64 17.51
N ALA A 477 -5.92 -10.22 18.15
CA ALA A 477 -6.47 -9.70 19.40
C ALA A 477 -5.55 -10.05 20.58
N LEU A 478 -5.26 -11.35 20.76
CA LEU A 478 -4.46 -11.84 21.87
C LEU A 478 -3.03 -11.28 21.87
N PHE A 479 -2.40 -11.08 20.71
CA PHE A 479 -1.05 -10.50 20.64
C PHE A 479 -0.99 -8.98 20.90
N ARG A 480 -2.03 -8.20 20.56
CA ARG A 480 -2.15 -6.80 21.01
C ARG A 480 -2.30 -6.75 22.53
N ASN A 481 -3.14 -7.62 23.06
CA ASN A 481 -3.44 -7.70 24.49
C ASN A 481 -2.24 -8.27 25.29
N PHE A 482 -1.40 -9.12 24.68
CA PHE A 482 -0.15 -9.62 25.27
C PHE A 482 0.88 -8.50 25.48
N LEU A 483 0.91 -7.46 24.64
CA LEU A 483 1.82 -6.32 24.89
C LEU A 483 1.47 -5.60 26.20
N LEU A 484 0.18 -5.58 26.57
CA LEU A 484 -0.26 -5.07 27.86
C LEU A 484 0.11 -6.00 29.02
N SER A 485 0.01 -7.33 28.84
CA SER A 485 0.47 -8.26 29.88
C SER A 485 1.97 -8.15 30.11
N GLU A 486 2.78 -8.02 29.05
CA GLU A 486 4.22 -7.76 29.13
C GLU A 486 4.51 -6.49 29.95
N ARG A 487 3.71 -5.43 29.78
CA ARG A 487 3.86 -4.19 30.55
C ARG A 487 3.43 -4.31 32.01
N ILE A 488 2.22 -4.83 32.27
CA ILE A 488 1.65 -4.89 33.62
C ILE A 488 2.41 -5.89 34.50
N MET A 489 2.66 -7.10 33.99
CA MET A 489 3.18 -8.20 34.81
C MET A 489 4.65 -7.99 35.19
N ARG A 490 5.46 -7.33 34.34
CA ARG A 490 6.86 -6.99 34.64
C ARG A 490 7.00 -6.04 35.84
N THR A 491 6.02 -5.16 36.07
CA THR A 491 5.97 -4.33 37.30
C THR A 491 5.95 -5.20 38.54
N TYR A 492 5.20 -6.31 38.49
CA TYR A 492 5.08 -7.31 39.56
C TYR A 492 6.08 -8.48 39.43
N LYS A 493 7.20 -8.27 38.73
CA LYS A 493 8.33 -9.21 38.57
C LYS A 493 7.98 -10.56 37.91
N CYS A 494 6.93 -10.57 37.10
CA CYS A 494 6.50 -11.72 36.33
C CYS A 494 6.64 -11.39 34.83
N HIS A 495 7.28 -12.25 34.04
CA HIS A 495 7.65 -11.98 32.66
C HIS A 495 6.90 -12.94 31.71
N PRO A 496 5.79 -12.49 31.09
CA PRO A 496 5.08 -13.27 30.10
C PRO A 496 5.95 -13.62 28.91
N ILE A 497 5.76 -14.81 28.37
CA ILE A 497 6.50 -15.34 27.22
C ILE A 497 5.55 -15.72 26.09
N SER A 498 6.06 -15.67 24.87
CA SER A 498 5.33 -16.04 23.66
C SER A 498 6.23 -16.84 22.71
N SER A 499 5.59 -17.68 21.90
CA SER A 499 6.23 -18.38 20.79
C SER A 499 5.37 -18.22 19.53
N PRO A 500 5.87 -17.60 18.45
CA PRO A 500 7.21 -17.04 18.30
C PRO A 500 7.50 -15.89 19.29
N GLU A 501 8.75 -15.78 19.71
CA GLU A 501 9.23 -14.77 20.65
C GLU A 501 9.09 -13.34 20.08
N LEU A 502 8.79 -12.38 20.96
CA LEU A 502 8.71 -10.96 20.65
C LEU A 502 9.87 -10.21 21.33
N PRO A 503 10.50 -9.21 20.69
CA PRO A 503 11.36 -8.25 21.38
C PRO A 503 10.57 -7.44 22.42
N GLU A 504 11.25 -6.91 23.42
CA GLU A 504 10.62 -6.22 24.55
C GLU A 504 9.84 -4.96 24.12
N THR A 505 8.55 -4.89 24.47
CA THR A 505 7.66 -3.77 24.10
C THR A 505 7.25 -2.88 25.26
N HIS A 506 7.43 -3.33 26.50
CA HIS A 506 6.95 -2.65 27.71
C HIS A 506 7.52 -1.23 27.93
N HIS A 507 8.71 -0.93 27.40
CA HIS A 507 9.35 0.40 27.46
C HIS A 507 8.98 1.34 26.29
N HIS A 508 8.17 0.91 25.32
CA HIS A 508 7.93 1.69 24.09
C HIS A 508 7.25 3.05 24.37
N PRO A 509 7.73 4.19 23.82
CA PRO A 509 7.26 5.54 24.19
C PRO A 509 5.75 5.78 24.08
N LEU A 510 5.06 5.13 23.12
CA LEU A 510 3.60 5.24 22.97
C LEU A 510 2.80 4.76 24.20
N TRP A 511 3.38 3.99 25.12
CA TRP A 511 2.73 3.70 26.40
C TRP A 511 2.47 4.96 27.22
N LYS A 512 3.28 6.01 27.09
CA LYS A 512 3.01 7.32 27.73
C LYS A 512 1.80 8.03 27.11
N SER A 513 1.55 7.82 25.81
CA SER A 513 0.33 8.30 25.14
C SER A 513 -0.91 7.52 25.55
N TRP A 514 -0.77 6.23 25.89
CA TRP A 514 -1.84 5.45 26.51
C TRP A 514 -2.14 5.94 27.93
N ASP A 515 -1.10 6.15 28.73
CA ASP A 515 -1.22 6.66 30.11
C ASP A 515 -1.96 8.01 30.15
N LEU A 516 -1.57 8.94 29.28
CA LEU A 516 -2.25 10.24 29.12
C LEU A 516 -3.71 10.08 28.68
N ALA A 517 -4.02 9.17 27.75
CA ALA A 517 -5.39 8.92 27.31
C ALA A 517 -6.27 8.34 28.42
N VAL A 518 -5.71 7.47 29.28
CA VAL A 518 -6.38 6.95 30.48
C VAL A 518 -6.62 8.07 31.51
N GLU A 519 -5.60 8.90 31.78
CA GLU A 519 -5.68 10.06 32.66
C GLU A 519 -6.78 11.06 32.22
N MET A 520 -6.86 11.37 30.92
CA MET A 520 -7.90 12.24 30.36
C MET A 520 -9.34 11.72 30.54
N VAL A 521 -9.52 10.40 30.66
CA VAL A 521 -10.86 9.81 30.90
C VAL A 521 -11.15 9.69 32.40
N LEU A 522 -10.19 9.26 33.20
CA LEU A 522 -10.35 9.15 34.66
C LEU A 522 -10.55 10.51 35.33
N SER A 523 -9.91 11.58 34.85
CA SER A 523 -10.15 12.95 35.33
C SER A 523 -11.55 13.48 35.02
N GLN A 524 -12.21 12.99 33.96
CA GLN A 524 -13.60 13.32 33.63
C GLN A 524 -14.62 12.42 34.36
N LEU A 525 -14.21 11.24 34.85
CA LEU A 525 -15.10 10.21 35.38
C LEU A 525 -16.07 10.69 36.47
N PRO A 526 -15.68 11.50 37.47
CA PRO A 526 -16.62 12.04 38.47
C PRO A 526 -17.72 12.90 37.84
N ALA A 527 -17.39 13.73 36.84
CA ALA A 527 -18.36 14.57 36.15
C ALA A 527 -19.28 13.79 35.20
N LEU A 528 -18.84 12.62 34.72
CA LEU A 528 -19.65 11.69 33.93
C LEU A 528 -20.63 10.91 34.81
N ILE A 529 -20.20 10.42 35.99
CA ILE A 529 -21.06 9.73 36.96
C ILE A 529 -22.14 10.69 37.49
N ASP A 530 -21.74 11.92 37.87
CA ASP A 530 -22.67 13.00 38.24
C ASP A 530 -23.72 13.29 37.15
N HIS A 531 -23.42 12.99 35.88
CA HIS A 531 -24.36 13.18 34.76
C HIS A 531 -25.26 11.98 34.51
N GLU A 532 -24.77 10.75 34.60
CA GLU A 532 -25.63 9.56 34.52
C GLU A 532 -26.64 9.49 35.69
N GLU A 533 -26.26 10.01 36.87
CA GLU A 533 -27.16 10.20 38.02
C GLU A 533 -28.04 11.47 37.93
N GLY A 534 -27.90 12.30 36.88
CA GLY A 534 -28.68 13.52 36.69
C GLY A 534 -28.36 14.67 37.67
N ARG A 535 -27.29 14.55 38.47
CA ARG A 535 -26.82 15.58 39.43
C ARG A 535 -26.15 16.78 38.73
N ARG A 536 -25.63 16.60 37.51
CA ARG A 536 -24.97 17.64 36.69
C ARG A 536 -25.20 17.39 35.20
N GLN A 537 -25.36 18.43 34.38
CA GLN A 537 -25.23 18.26 32.92
C GLN A 537 -23.75 18.32 32.51
N TYR A 538 -23.25 17.28 31.86
CA TYR A 538 -21.87 17.19 31.37
C TYR A 538 -21.81 16.39 30.05
N GLU A 539 -21.05 16.91 29.07
CA GLU A 539 -20.80 16.22 27.80
C GLU A 539 -19.35 15.75 27.76
N TYR A 540 -19.12 14.52 27.31
CA TYR A 540 -17.79 13.90 27.30
C TYR A 540 -16.84 14.62 26.33
N GLN A 541 -15.64 14.97 26.81
CA GLN A 541 -14.60 15.57 25.99
C GLN A 541 -13.70 14.48 25.42
N HIS A 542 -13.89 14.22 24.12
CA HIS A 542 -13.10 13.28 23.33
C HIS A 542 -11.59 13.53 23.39
N SER A 543 -10.80 12.47 23.44
CA SER A 543 -9.34 12.56 23.44
C SER A 543 -8.78 13.14 22.13
N THR A 544 -7.85 14.08 22.25
CA THR A 544 -7.12 14.69 21.14
C THR A 544 -6.11 13.75 20.47
N PHE A 545 -5.85 12.57 21.03
CA PHE A 545 -4.86 11.59 20.58
C PHE A 545 -4.81 11.41 19.05
N PHE A 546 -5.95 11.14 18.39
CA PHE A 546 -5.95 10.91 16.94
C PHE A 546 -5.64 12.18 16.13
N ALA A 547 -6.02 13.37 16.62
CA ALA A 547 -5.70 14.63 15.97
C ALA A 547 -4.22 15.01 16.13
N GLU A 548 -3.61 14.68 17.27
CA GLU A 548 -2.19 14.82 17.54
C GLU A 548 -1.34 13.88 16.68
N GLN A 549 -1.69 12.58 16.63
CA GLN A 549 -0.95 11.59 15.84
C GLN A 549 -1.03 11.87 14.33
N LEU A 550 -2.16 12.37 13.81
CA LEU A 550 -2.22 12.89 12.44
C LEU A 550 -1.31 14.13 12.24
N THR A 551 -1.14 14.97 13.26
CA THR A 551 -0.26 16.14 13.18
C THR A 551 1.21 15.76 13.24
N ALA A 552 1.59 14.77 14.06
CA ALA A 552 2.92 14.18 14.05
C ALA A 552 3.27 13.55 12.68
N PHE A 553 2.31 12.85 12.07
CA PHE A 553 2.46 12.30 10.71
C PHE A 553 2.57 13.41 9.65
N GLU A 554 1.84 14.53 9.79
CA GLU A 554 1.95 15.69 8.90
C GLU A 554 3.31 16.41 9.02
N VAL A 555 3.87 16.50 10.25
CA VAL A 555 5.24 16.99 10.49
C VAL A 555 6.30 16.04 9.91
N TYR A 556 6.11 14.72 10.05
CA TYR A 556 6.98 13.76 9.38
C TYR A 556 7.00 13.97 7.86
N LEU A 557 5.83 14.15 7.23
CA LEU A 557 5.72 14.37 5.79
C LEU A 557 6.40 15.67 5.31
N SER A 558 6.46 16.71 6.14
CA SER A 558 7.19 17.95 5.80
C SER A 558 8.70 17.86 6.02
N SER A 559 9.20 16.85 6.75
CA SER A 559 10.62 16.73 7.12
C SER A 559 11.56 16.21 6.03
N GLY A 560 11.02 15.77 4.88
CA GLY A 560 11.75 15.01 3.86
C GLY A 560 11.82 13.50 4.15
N PRO A 561 10.67 12.78 4.16
CA PRO A 561 10.59 11.33 4.34
C PRO A 561 11.60 10.51 3.52
N THR A 562 12.15 9.44 4.13
CA THR A 562 12.97 8.45 3.43
C THR A 562 12.62 7.03 3.88
N GLU A 563 12.83 6.05 3.00
CA GLU A 563 12.58 4.62 3.25
C GLU A 563 13.21 4.09 4.56
N LYS A 564 14.40 4.60 4.90
CA LYS A 564 15.17 4.16 6.09
C LYS A 564 14.51 4.52 7.41
N ASN A 565 13.72 5.59 7.44
CA ASN A 565 13.07 6.13 8.62
C ASN A 565 11.55 6.11 8.40
N PRO A 566 10.89 4.94 8.34
CA PRO A 566 9.45 4.85 8.09
C PRO A 566 8.64 5.53 9.20
N PRO A 567 7.45 6.07 8.90
CA PRO A 567 6.64 6.79 9.89
C PRO A 567 5.95 5.85 10.88
N ASP A 568 6.26 6.02 12.16
CA ASP A 568 5.64 5.30 13.28
C ASP A 568 4.10 5.37 13.26
N GLN A 569 3.53 6.52 12.87
CA GLN A 569 2.08 6.77 12.98
C GLN A 569 1.25 6.04 11.91
N LEU A 570 1.85 5.33 10.96
CA LEU A 570 1.14 4.78 9.80
C LEU A 570 0.05 3.72 10.14
N PRO A 571 0.20 2.85 11.16
CA PRO A 571 -0.90 2.01 11.65
C PRO A 571 -1.99 2.82 12.36
N ILE A 572 -1.64 3.91 13.05
CA ILE A 572 -2.62 4.84 13.64
C ILE A 572 -3.47 5.49 12.53
N VAL A 573 -2.85 5.94 11.43
CA VAL A 573 -3.56 6.48 10.25
C VAL A 573 -4.60 5.47 9.73
N LEU A 574 -4.25 4.19 9.62
CA LEU A 574 -5.18 3.12 9.25
C LEU A 574 -6.36 3.01 10.22
N GLN A 575 -6.12 3.08 11.54
CA GLN A 575 -7.21 3.09 12.53
C GLN A 575 -8.10 4.34 12.41
N VAL A 576 -7.54 5.49 12.05
CA VAL A 576 -8.30 6.74 11.84
C VAL A 576 -9.16 6.69 10.58
N LEU A 577 -8.81 5.94 9.54
CA LEU A 577 -9.68 5.74 8.35
C LEU A 577 -11.06 5.15 8.72
N LEU A 578 -11.13 4.37 9.80
CA LEU A 578 -12.37 3.80 10.34
C LEU A 578 -13.22 4.83 11.12
N SER A 579 -12.67 5.98 11.48
CA SER A 579 -13.45 7.13 11.96
C SER A 579 -14.26 7.74 10.82
N GLN A 580 -15.19 8.65 11.15
CA GLN A 580 -15.76 9.59 10.18
C GLN A 580 -15.16 10.99 10.36
N ALA A 581 -15.06 11.48 11.60
CA ALA A 581 -14.67 12.85 11.93
C ALA A 581 -13.28 13.27 11.44
N HIS A 582 -12.35 12.32 11.29
CA HIS A 582 -10.96 12.59 10.85
C HIS A 582 -10.60 11.89 9.53
N ARG A 583 -11.57 11.24 8.87
CA ARG A 583 -11.34 10.40 7.69
C ARG A 583 -10.71 11.18 6.54
N LEU A 584 -11.25 12.36 6.23
CA LEU A 584 -10.76 13.20 5.13
C LEU A 584 -9.32 13.65 5.37
N ARG A 585 -8.98 14.13 6.57
CA ARG A 585 -7.58 14.50 6.92
C ARG A 585 -6.65 13.29 6.83
N ALA A 586 -7.04 12.14 7.39
CA ALA A 586 -6.23 10.92 7.32
C ALA A 586 -5.98 10.45 5.87
N LEU A 587 -6.99 10.52 5.00
CA LEU A 587 -6.84 10.20 3.57
C LEU A 587 -5.94 11.21 2.84
N ILE A 588 -6.02 12.50 3.15
CA ILE A 588 -5.16 13.54 2.54
C ILE A 588 -3.70 13.37 2.97
N LEU A 589 -3.44 13.00 4.21
CA LEU A 589 -2.07 12.69 4.66
C LEU A 589 -1.57 11.36 4.08
N LEU A 590 -2.45 10.37 3.92
CA LEU A 590 -2.14 9.13 3.22
C LEU A 590 -1.81 9.38 1.73
N SER A 591 -2.55 10.23 1.02
CA SER A 591 -2.25 10.52 -0.39
C SER A 591 -0.90 11.21 -0.53
N LYS A 592 -0.59 12.21 0.32
CA LYS A 592 0.76 12.81 0.44
C LYS A 592 1.85 11.75 0.71
N PHE A 593 1.57 10.75 1.55
CA PHE A 593 2.52 9.67 1.84
C PHE A 593 2.74 8.73 0.64
N LEU A 594 1.69 8.29 -0.03
CA LEU A 594 1.78 7.43 -1.22
C LEU A 594 2.46 8.14 -2.41
N ASP A 595 2.49 9.47 -2.41
CA ASP A 595 3.16 10.28 -3.42
C ASP A 595 4.70 10.21 -3.35
N LEU A 596 5.26 9.79 -2.21
CA LEU A 596 6.70 9.63 -1.98
C LEU A 596 7.34 8.51 -2.83
N GLY A 597 6.54 7.72 -3.54
CA GLY A 597 6.97 6.71 -4.49
C GLY A 597 6.62 5.26 -4.08
N PRO A 598 7.08 4.25 -4.87
CA PRO A 598 6.65 2.87 -4.71
C PRO A 598 6.91 2.27 -3.32
N TRP A 599 8.00 2.65 -2.66
CA TRP A 599 8.34 2.21 -1.30
C TRP A 599 7.23 2.52 -0.28
N ALA A 600 6.63 3.71 -0.37
CA ALA A 600 5.56 4.14 0.52
C ALA A 600 4.25 3.38 0.23
N VAL A 601 3.98 3.10 -1.05
CA VAL A 601 2.86 2.26 -1.48
C VAL A 601 3.03 0.82 -0.96
N HIS A 602 4.21 0.21 -1.14
CA HIS A 602 4.51 -1.12 -0.59
C HIS A 602 4.37 -1.14 0.94
N LEU A 603 4.88 -0.14 1.67
CA LEU A 603 4.77 -0.06 3.13
C LEU A 603 3.31 0.02 3.59
N ALA A 604 2.49 0.86 2.97
CA ALA A 604 1.07 1.00 3.30
C ALA A 604 0.27 -0.29 2.99
N LEU A 605 0.58 -0.95 1.86
CA LEU A 605 0.00 -2.25 1.51
C LEU A 605 0.41 -3.35 2.51
N SER A 606 1.67 -3.38 2.95
CA SER A 606 2.17 -4.33 3.97
C SER A 606 1.55 -4.14 5.35
N ILE A 607 1.20 -2.92 5.75
CA ILE A 607 0.41 -2.62 6.97
C ILE A 607 -1.03 -3.15 6.85
N GLY A 608 -1.49 -3.44 5.63
CA GLY A 608 -2.82 -3.97 5.35
C GLY A 608 -3.86 -2.88 5.08
N ILE A 609 -3.47 -1.73 4.51
CA ILE A 609 -4.41 -0.64 4.22
C ILE A 609 -5.47 -0.98 3.14
N PHE A 610 -5.16 -1.96 2.29
CA PHE A 610 -5.93 -2.29 1.09
C PHE A 610 -7.43 -2.55 1.33
N PRO A 611 -7.86 -3.40 2.30
CA PRO A 611 -9.28 -3.68 2.51
C PRO A 611 -10.09 -2.44 2.95
N TYR A 612 -9.44 -1.45 3.56
CA TYR A 612 -10.06 -0.21 3.99
C TYR A 612 -10.31 0.72 2.80
N VAL A 613 -9.33 0.89 1.90
CA VAL A 613 -9.49 1.71 0.69
C VAL A 613 -10.38 1.07 -0.36
N VAL A 614 -10.50 -0.26 -0.41
CA VAL A 614 -11.55 -0.96 -1.18
C VAL A 614 -12.93 -0.63 -0.62
N LYS A 615 -13.15 -0.81 0.68
CA LYS A 615 -14.45 -0.54 1.32
C LYS A 615 -14.87 0.93 1.22
N LEU A 616 -13.93 1.86 1.16
CA LEU A 616 -14.22 3.29 0.99
C LEU A 616 -14.77 3.66 -0.40
N LEU A 617 -14.58 2.84 -1.44
CA LEU A 617 -15.24 3.03 -2.75
C LEU A 617 -16.78 2.90 -2.66
N GLN A 618 -17.29 2.19 -1.64
CA GLN A 618 -18.72 2.08 -1.39
C GLN A 618 -19.30 3.31 -0.64
N SER A 619 -18.50 4.36 -0.41
CA SER A 619 -18.93 5.56 0.30
C SER A 619 -19.55 6.61 -0.64
N ALA A 620 -20.76 7.07 -0.31
CA ALA A 620 -21.46 8.13 -1.04
C ALA A 620 -20.90 9.55 -0.81
N ALA A 621 -19.91 9.72 0.07
CA ALA A 621 -19.35 11.01 0.45
C ALA A 621 -18.49 11.63 -0.68
N GLN A 622 -19.00 12.68 -1.32
CA GLN A 622 -18.38 13.28 -2.52
C GLN A 622 -17.00 13.89 -2.23
N GLU A 623 -16.79 14.42 -1.03
CA GLU A 623 -15.51 14.94 -0.52
C GLU A 623 -14.35 13.92 -0.58
N LEU A 624 -14.65 12.62 -0.56
CA LEU A 624 -13.64 11.58 -0.60
C LEU A 624 -13.14 11.29 -2.03
N LYS A 625 -13.95 11.59 -3.06
CA LYS A 625 -13.67 11.26 -4.47
C LYS A 625 -12.26 11.65 -4.94
N PRO A 626 -11.78 12.90 -4.76
CA PRO A 626 -10.49 13.32 -5.30
C PRO A 626 -9.33 12.51 -4.71
N VAL A 627 -9.36 12.35 -3.38
CA VAL A 627 -8.32 11.66 -2.61
C VAL A 627 -8.34 10.15 -2.86
N MET A 628 -9.53 9.55 -2.97
CA MET A 628 -9.69 8.14 -3.32
C MET A 628 -9.16 7.82 -4.73
N VAL A 629 -9.42 8.69 -5.71
CA VAL A 629 -8.85 8.56 -7.07
C VAL A 629 -7.33 8.60 -7.03
N PHE A 630 -6.74 9.56 -6.31
CA PHE A 630 -5.28 9.66 -6.18
C PHE A 630 -4.65 8.43 -5.51
N ILE A 631 -5.23 7.96 -4.40
CA ILE A 631 -4.79 6.75 -3.68
C ILE A 631 -4.80 5.53 -4.61
N TRP A 632 -5.89 5.32 -5.35
CA TRP A 632 -6.01 4.18 -6.26
C TRP A 632 -5.08 4.27 -7.48
N ALA A 633 -4.85 5.48 -8.03
CA ALA A 633 -3.85 5.68 -9.07
C ALA A 633 -2.44 5.34 -8.58
N ARG A 634 -2.06 5.75 -7.36
CA ARG A 634 -0.76 5.41 -6.75
C ARG A 634 -0.63 3.90 -6.47
N ILE A 635 -1.69 3.22 -6.04
CA ILE A 635 -1.69 1.75 -5.83
C ILE A 635 -1.53 1.01 -7.16
N MET A 636 -2.36 1.32 -8.17
CA MET A 636 -2.36 0.61 -9.46
C MET A 636 -1.11 0.87 -10.32
N ALA A 637 -0.41 1.99 -10.10
CA ALA A 637 0.89 2.25 -10.69
C ALA A 637 2.02 1.35 -10.15
N VAL A 638 1.81 0.67 -9.02
CA VAL A 638 2.79 -0.19 -8.34
C VAL A 638 2.38 -1.66 -8.41
N ASP A 639 1.11 -1.99 -8.11
CA ASP A 639 0.57 -3.34 -8.20
C ASP A 639 -0.77 -3.33 -8.97
N HIS A 640 -0.73 -3.81 -10.22
CA HIS A 640 -1.90 -3.93 -11.08
C HIS A 640 -2.75 -5.19 -10.78
N THR A 641 -2.26 -6.16 -9.99
CA THR A 641 -3.01 -7.39 -9.68
C THR A 641 -4.31 -7.13 -8.93
N VAL A 642 -4.43 -5.94 -8.31
CA VAL A 642 -5.62 -5.43 -7.60
C VAL A 642 -6.87 -5.33 -8.48
N GLN A 643 -6.73 -5.42 -9.81
CA GLN A 643 -7.86 -5.55 -10.75
C GLN A 643 -8.83 -6.69 -10.36
N ASN A 644 -8.31 -7.82 -9.86
CA ASN A 644 -9.11 -8.96 -9.42
C ASN A 644 -10.01 -8.63 -8.21
N ASP A 645 -9.65 -7.62 -7.42
CA ASP A 645 -10.35 -7.25 -6.20
C ASP A 645 -11.31 -6.07 -6.48
N LEU A 646 -10.91 -5.13 -7.34
CA LEU A 646 -11.81 -4.12 -7.93
C LEU A 646 -12.97 -4.74 -8.71
N LEU A 647 -12.76 -5.87 -9.39
CA LEU A 647 -13.83 -6.58 -10.09
C LEU A 647 -14.86 -7.18 -9.12
N LYS A 648 -14.41 -7.88 -8.07
CA LYS A 648 -15.30 -8.59 -7.13
C LYS A 648 -16.30 -7.67 -6.42
N ASP A 649 -15.84 -6.51 -5.98
CA ASP A 649 -16.67 -5.53 -5.27
C ASP A 649 -17.33 -4.49 -6.22
N ASN A 650 -17.27 -4.71 -7.54
CA ASN A 650 -17.73 -3.79 -8.59
C ASN A 650 -17.15 -2.36 -8.50
N GLY A 651 -16.00 -2.21 -7.81
CA GLY A 651 -15.39 -0.92 -7.48
C GLY A 651 -14.94 -0.10 -8.70
N ILE A 652 -14.76 -0.72 -9.87
CA ILE A 652 -14.38 -0.03 -11.10
C ILE A 652 -15.42 1.03 -11.54
N HIS A 653 -16.71 0.80 -11.26
CA HIS A 653 -17.78 1.75 -11.60
C HIS A 653 -17.66 3.09 -10.85
N TYR A 654 -16.97 3.13 -9.71
CA TYR A 654 -16.65 4.37 -8.99
C TYR A 654 -15.84 5.33 -9.89
N PHE A 655 -14.82 4.80 -10.57
CA PHE A 655 -13.93 5.58 -11.43
C PHE A 655 -14.57 5.92 -12.78
N ILE A 656 -15.36 4.99 -13.36
CA ILE A 656 -16.16 5.25 -14.57
C ILE A 656 -17.17 6.38 -14.31
N SER A 657 -17.84 6.37 -13.15
CA SER A 657 -18.77 7.42 -12.74
C SER A 657 -18.11 8.78 -12.55
N ILE A 658 -16.85 8.84 -12.12
CA ILE A 658 -16.08 10.09 -12.00
C ILE A 658 -15.53 10.55 -13.36
N LEU A 659 -15.19 9.61 -14.25
CA LEU A 659 -14.67 9.91 -15.58
C LEU A 659 -15.71 10.61 -16.47
N ASN A 660 -17.00 10.24 -16.37
CA ASN A 660 -18.09 10.88 -17.13
C ASN A 660 -18.07 12.43 -17.02
N PRO A 661 -18.00 13.20 -18.13
CA PRO A 661 -17.93 14.66 -18.12
C PRO A 661 -18.95 15.36 -17.22
N SER A 662 -20.19 14.86 -17.17
CA SER A 662 -21.28 15.45 -16.38
C SER A 662 -21.16 15.21 -14.87
N SER A 663 -20.22 14.38 -14.43
CA SER A 663 -20.00 14.05 -13.02
C SER A 663 -19.29 15.19 -12.28
N PRO A 664 -19.87 15.74 -11.18
CA PRO A 664 -19.22 16.76 -10.39
C PRO A 664 -18.09 16.16 -9.52
N ILE A 665 -16.98 16.88 -9.47
CA ILE A 665 -15.83 16.61 -8.60
C ILE A 665 -15.58 17.88 -7.78
N PRO A 666 -15.47 17.82 -6.43
CA PRO A 666 -15.38 19.02 -5.59
C PRO A 666 -13.94 19.61 -5.52
N VAL A 667 -13.29 19.80 -6.67
CA VAL A 667 -11.95 20.42 -6.81
C VAL A 667 -11.87 21.27 -8.08
N GLY A 668 -10.95 22.25 -8.12
CA GLY A 668 -10.66 23.00 -9.35
C GLY A 668 -10.05 22.13 -10.46
N ASN A 669 -9.08 21.29 -10.12
CA ASN A 669 -8.34 20.45 -11.06
C ASN A 669 -9.13 19.18 -11.46
N ALA A 670 -10.32 19.35 -12.01
CA ALA A 670 -11.20 18.23 -12.38
C ALA A 670 -10.58 17.34 -13.48
N SER A 671 -9.99 17.92 -14.53
CA SER A 671 -9.40 17.15 -15.65
C SER A 671 -8.21 16.27 -15.23
N GLU A 672 -7.41 16.67 -14.24
CA GLU A 672 -6.33 15.82 -13.70
C GLU A 672 -6.89 14.58 -12.99
N HIS A 673 -7.99 14.73 -12.25
CA HIS A 673 -8.66 13.61 -11.58
C HIS A 673 -9.36 12.69 -12.59
N ARG A 674 -9.90 13.25 -13.68
CA ARG A 674 -10.39 12.46 -14.83
C ARG A 674 -9.25 11.69 -15.50
N ALA A 675 -8.07 12.28 -15.66
CA ALA A 675 -6.90 11.60 -16.22
C ALA A 675 -6.45 10.43 -15.33
N MET A 676 -6.47 10.62 -14.00
CA MET A 676 -6.22 9.52 -13.05
C MET A 676 -7.31 8.42 -13.11
N CYS A 677 -8.58 8.76 -13.33
CA CYS A 677 -9.63 7.77 -13.59
C CYS A 677 -9.41 7.00 -14.90
N ALA A 678 -9.04 7.69 -15.99
CA ALA A 678 -8.72 7.05 -17.27
C ALA A 678 -7.48 6.14 -17.16
N PHE A 679 -6.46 6.56 -16.40
CA PHE A 679 -5.33 5.71 -16.02
C PHE A 679 -5.80 4.43 -15.29
N ILE A 680 -6.58 4.58 -14.20
CA ILE A 680 -7.11 3.45 -13.40
C ILE A 680 -7.87 2.45 -14.29
N VAL A 681 -8.77 2.92 -15.15
CA VAL A 681 -9.54 2.06 -16.06
C VAL A 681 -8.64 1.41 -17.11
N SER A 682 -7.66 2.14 -17.66
CA SER A 682 -6.71 1.57 -18.64
C SER A 682 -5.88 0.42 -18.04
N ILE A 683 -5.38 0.56 -16.81
CA ILE A 683 -4.61 -0.49 -16.12
C ILE A 683 -5.51 -1.65 -15.68
N PHE A 684 -6.76 -1.38 -15.28
CA PHE A 684 -7.75 -2.41 -14.95
C PHE A 684 -8.12 -3.30 -16.16
N CYS A 685 -8.11 -2.74 -17.38
CA CYS A 685 -8.38 -3.50 -18.61
C CYS A 685 -7.13 -4.21 -19.17
N LYS A 686 -5.91 -3.80 -18.78
CA LYS A 686 -4.66 -4.26 -19.38
C LYS A 686 -4.47 -5.76 -19.22
N SER A 687 -4.53 -6.49 -20.34
CA SER A 687 -4.40 -7.95 -20.39
C SER A 687 -5.40 -8.69 -19.48
N TYR A 688 -6.57 -8.11 -19.23
CA TYR A 688 -7.59 -8.66 -18.33
C TYR A 688 -8.99 -8.68 -18.97
N PRO A 689 -9.33 -9.74 -19.74
CA PRO A 689 -10.59 -9.83 -20.47
C PRO A 689 -11.85 -9.72 -19.61
N GLN A 690 -11.80 -10.17 -18.36
CA GLN A 690 -12.92 -10.02 -17.40
C GLN A 690 -13.17 -8.53 -17.07
N GLY A 691 -12.10 -7.75 -16.89
CA GLY A 691 -12.19 -6.30 -16.67
C GLY A 691 -12.65 -5.54 -17.92
N GLN A 692 -12.13 -5.91 -19.10
CA GLN A 692 -12.59 -5.36 -20.38
C GLN A 692 -14.09 -5.59 -20.61
N ASN A 693 -14.61 -6.78 -20.32
CA ASN A 693 -16.04 -7.10 -20.45
C ASN A 693 -16.91 -6.24 -19.52
N VAL A 694 -16.52 -6.04 -18.25
CA VAL A 694 -17.29 -5.18 -17.32
C VAL A 694 -17.20 -3.69 -17.69
N CYS A 695 -16.12 -3.26 -18.35
CA CYS A 695 -15.98 -1.90 -18.84
C CYS A 695 -16.59 -1.65 -20.23
N LEU A 696 -17.23 -2.64 -20.86
CA LEU A 696 -17.80 -2.54 -22.22
C LEU A 696 -19.11 -1.71 -22.24
N SER A 697 -19.00 -0.40 -22.05
CA SER A 697 -20.10 0.56 -22.13
C SER A 697 -19.85 1.63 -23.19
N GLY A 698 -20.84 1.90 -24.03
CA GLY A 698 -20.79 3.01 -24.99
C GLY A 698 -20.65 4.38 -24.31
N GLU A 699 -21.14 4.54 -23.08
CA GLU A 699 -20.98 5.76 -22.28
C GLU A 699 -19.52 6.00 -21.87
N LEU A 700 -18.73 4.93 -21.66
CA LEU A 700 -17.32 5.03 -21.34
C LEU A 700 -16.51 5.45 -22.58
N PHE A 701 -16.81 4.87 -23.74
CA PHE A 701 -16.23 5.32 -25.01
C PHE A 701 -16.57 6.78 -25.30
N ASP A 702 -17.84 7.17 -25.25
CA ASP A 702 -18.29 8.56 -25.43
C ASP A 702 -17.66 9.53 -24.43
N SER A 703 -17.52 9.14 -23.15
CA SER A 703 -16.81 9.94 -22.14
C SER A 703 -15.35 10.18 -22.51
N CYS A 704 -14.61 9.12 -22.87
CA CYS A 704 -13.21 9.23 -23.30
C CYS A 704 -13.07 10.05 -24.61
N LEU A 705 -14.00 9.91 -25.56
CA LEU A 705 -14.01 10.64 -26.83
C LEU A 705 -14.34 12.13 -26.66
N LYS A 706 -15.17 12.50 -25.67
CA LYS A 706 -15.40 13.90 -25.28
C LYS A 706 -14.15 14.52 -24.65
N HIS A 707 -13.42 13.75 -23.85
CA HIS A 707 -12.16 14.19 -23.24
C HIS A 707 -11.03 14.43 -24.25
N LEU A 708 -11.09 13.86 -25.47
CA LEU A 708 -10.11 14.16 -26.52
C LEU A 708 -10.17 15.62 -26.99
N THR A 709 -11.29 16.32 -26.77
CA THR A 709 -11.43 17.75 -27.11
C THR A 709 -11.12 18.70 -25.96
N ASP A 710 -10.67 18.21 -24.79
CA ASP A 710 -10.11 19.06 -23.72
C ASP A 710 -8.73 19.57 -24.15
N VAL A 711 -8.69 20.79 -24.71
CA VAL A 711 -7.45 21.43 -25.20
C VAL A 711 -6.49 21.76 -24.05
N GLU A 712 -7.02 22.07 -22.86
CA GLU A 712 -6.26 22.55 -21.70
C GLU A 712 -5.45 21.43 -21.04
N ASN A 713 -5.98 20.21 -20.98
CA ASN A 713 -5.36 19.09 -20.25
C ASN A 713 -4.84 17.96 -21.17
N PRO A 714 -3.56 18.02 -21.62
CA PRO A 714 -2.99 16.98 -22.49
C PRO A 714 -2.85 15.61 -21.80
N LEU A 715 -2.71 15.58 -20.48
CA LEU A 715 -2.63 14.33 -19.71
C LEU A 715 -3.97 13.57 -19.75
N LEU A 716 -5.10 14.29 -19.71
CA LEU A 716 -6.43 13.72 -19.88
C LEU A 716 -6.64 13.20 -21.30
N ARG A 717 -6.21 13.94 -22.34
CA ARG A 717 -6.26 13.44 -23.73
C ARG A 717 -5.44 12.16 -23.89
N GLN A 718 -4.19 12.17 -23.41
CA GLN A 718 -3.28 11.03 -23.46
C GLN A 718 -3.88 9.78 -22.79
N TRP A 719 -4.35 9.88 -21.54
CA TRP A 719 -4.92 8.72 -20.84
C TRP A 719 -6.29 8.30 -21.36
N SER A 720 -7.05 9.19 -22.01
CA SER A 720 -8.28 8.82 -22.70
C SER A 720 -7.99 7.97 -23.94
N CYS A 721 -6.97 8.30 -24.74
CA CYS A 721 -6.47 7.44 -25.82
C CYS A 721 -5.99 6.08 -25.30
N LEU A 722 -5.18 6.05 -24.24
CA LEU A 722 -4.68 4.80 -23.65
C LEU A 722 -5.79 3.96 -23.01
N CYS A 723 -6.81 4.57 -22.41
CA CYS A 723 -7.99 3.88 -21.91
C CYS A 723 -8.77 3.20 -23.04
N ILE A 724 -9.05 3.92 -24.13
CA ILE A 724 -9.67 3.37 -25.35
C ILE A 724 -8.82 2.20 -25.91
N SER A 725 -7.51 2.39 -25.99
CA SER A 725 -6.56 1.38 -26.47
C SER A 725 -6.59 0.08 -25.67
N MET A 726 -6.67 0.16 -24.33
CA MET A 726 -6.71 -1.00 -23.43
C MET A 726 -8.10 -1.64 -23.36
N LEU A 727 -9.18 -0.88 -23.55
CA LEU A 727 -10.55 -1.41 -23.61
C LEU A 727 -10.74 -2.39 -24.78
N TRP A 728 -10.08 -2.15 -25.92
CA TRP A 728 -10.23 -2.98 -27.12
C TRP A 728 -9.00 -3.82 -27.52
N SER A 729 -7.91 -3.78 -26.75
CA SER A 729 -6.74 -4.63 -27.00
C SER A 729 -7.16 -6.09 -27.00
N ASP A 730 -6.95 -6.77 -28.12
CA ASP A 730 -7.24 -8.19 -28.33
C ASP A 730 -8.70 -8.61 -28.07
N PHE A 731 -9.64 -7.64 -28.06
CA PHE A 731 -11.06 -7.85 -27.73
C PHE A 731 -12.00 -7.31 -28.83
N PRO A 732 -12.45 -8.17 -29.78
CA PRO A 732 -13.22 -7.74 -30.96
C PRO A 732 -14.53 -7.00 -30.66
N GLU A 733 -15.25 -7.39 -29.62
CA GLU A 733 -16.54 -6.81 -29.22
C GLU A 733 -16.40 -5.33 -28.83
N ALA A 734 -15.28 -4.97 -28.19
CA ALA A 734 -14.92 -3.60 -27.87
C ALA A 734 -14.44 -2.81 -29.09
N LYS A 735 -13.79 -3.45 -30.08
CA LYS A 735 -13.47 -2.82 -31.38
C LYS A 735 -14.76 -2.46 -32.14
N TRP A 736 -15.73 -3.36 -32.17
CA TRP A 736 -17.06 -3.10 -32.72
C TRP A 736 -17.83 -2.02 -31.94
N MET A 737 -17.65 -1.91 -30.63
CA MET A 737 -18.19 -0.77 -29.86
C MET A 737 -17.50 0.54 -30.26
N GLY A 738 -16.17 0.54 -30.41
CA GLY A 738 -15.39 1.66 -30.93
C GLY A 738 -15.89 2.17 -32.28
N ILE A 739 -16.18 1.26 -33.23
CA ILE A 739 -16.77 1.60 -34.53
C ILE A 739 -18.15 2.27 -34.36
N ARG A 740 -19.04 1.71 -33.52
CA ARG A 740 -20.36 2.31 -33.24
C ARG A 740 -20.28 3.70 -32.60
N CYS A 741 -19.23 3.97 -31.82
CA CYS A 741 -18.94 5.28 -31.23
C CYS A 741 -18.11 6.21 -32.14
N ALA A 742 -17.87 5.83 -33.42
CA ALA A 742 -17.00 6.53 -34.38
C ALA A 742 -15.55 6.78 -33.89
N ALA A 743 -15.08 6.01 -32.92
CA ALA A 743 -13.82 6.25 -32.22
C ALA A 743 -12.57 6.34 -33.13
N PRO A 744 -12.39 5.51 -34.19
CA PRO A 744 -11.21 5.61 -35.06
C PRO A 744 -11.11 6.97 -35.77
N ALA A 745 -12.23 7.50 -36.30
CA ALA A 745 -12.25 8.79 -36.96
C ALA A 745 -11.94 9.94 -35.99
N ARG A 746 -12.45 9.85 -34.76
CA ARG A 746 -12.22 10.85 -33.71
C ARG A 746 -10.83 10.81 -33.10
N LEU A 747 -10.17 9.65 -33.11
CA LEU A 747 -8.75 9.54 -32.76
C LEU A 747 -7.87 10.26 -33.79
N CYS A 748 -8.19 10.18 -35.08
CA CYS A 748 -7.45 10.90 -36.13
C CYS A 748 -7.51 12.43 -36.02
N GLU A 749 -8.47 13.00 -35.28
CA GLU A 749 -8.51 14.44 -34.94
C GLU A 749 -7.21 14.89 -34.22
N LEU A 750 -6.53 13.97 -33.50
CA LEU A 750 -5.33 14.22 -32.71
C LEU A 750 -4.01 14.06 -33.49
N ASN A 751 -4.02 13.78 -34.80
CA ASN A 751 -2.80 13.59 -35.59
C ASN A 751 -1.88 14.84 -35.61
N PHE A 752 -2.46 16.01 -35.31
CA PHE A 752 -1.75 17.30 -35.20
C PHE A 752 -1.81 17.91 -33.79
N ASP A 753 -2.13 17.13 -32.75
CA ASP A 753 -2.09 17.60 -31.35
C ASP A 753 -0.68 18.18 -31.02
N PRO A 754 -0.55 19.35 -30.37
CA PRO A 754 0.76 19.93 -30.08
C PRO A 754 1.67 19.02 -29.23
N VAL A 755 1.12 18.17 -28.36
CA VAL A 755 1.87 17.36 -27.40
C VAL A 755 2.23 15.98 -28.00
N PRO A 756 3.52 15.65 -28.18
CA PRO A 756 3.95 14.39 -28.80
C PRO A 756 3.46 13.13 -28.07
N GLU A 757 3.32 13.20 -26.74
CA GLU A 757 2.81 12.13 -25.90
C GLU A 757 1.34 11.79 -26.20
N VAL A 758 0.51 12.77 -26.59
CA VAL A 758 -0.88 12.54 -27.02
C VAL A 758 -0.89 11.89 -28.41
N ARG A 759 -0.07 12.40 -29.34
CA ARG A 759 0.08 11.83 -30.69
C ARG A 759 0.55 10.36 -30.65
N ALA A 760 1.49 10.03 -29.77
CA ALA A 760 1.96 8.66 -29.56
C ALA A 760 0.89 7.76 -28.90
N ALA A 761 0.14 8.27 -27.91
CA ALA A 761 -0.96 7.52 -27.29
C ALA A 761 -2.12 7.24 -28.27
N MET A 762 -2.40 8.16 -29.19
CA MET A 762 -3.33 7.96 -30.29
C MET A 762 -2.84 6.86 -31.24
N LEU A 763 -1.57 6.87 -31.67
CA LEU A 763 -0.99 5.81 -32.51
C LEU A 763 -1.04 4.43 -31.83
N HIS A 764 -0.84 4.37 -30.51
CA HIS A 764 -1.01 3.13 -29.74
C HIS A 764 -2.47 2.64 -29.76
N ALA A 765 -3.45 3.54 -29.63
CA ALA A 765 -4.88 3.20 -29.76
C ALA A 765 -5.26 2.73 -31.17
N ALA A 766 -4.75 3.39 -32.20
CA ALA A 766 -4.89 2.99 -33.61
C ALA A 766 -4.26 1.61 -33.86
N THR A 767 -3.12 1.31 -33.23
CA THR A 767 -2.43 0.02 -33.35
C THR A 767 -3.23 -1.11 -32.70
N THR A 768 -3.71 -0.95 -31.46
CA THR A 768 -4.51 -2.01 -30.80
C THR A 768 -5.90 -2.20 -31.41
N PHE A 769 -6.39 -1.22 -32.19
CA PHE A 769 -7.62 -1.34 -32.97
C PHE A 769 -7.49 -2.33 -34.13
N LEU A 770 -6.38 -2.32 -34.87
CA LEU A 770 -6.13 -3.23 -36.01
C LEU A 770 -6.33 -4.70 -35.63
N GLY A 771 -6.80 -5.52 -36.57
CA GLY A 771 -7.00 -6.95 -36.32
C GLY A 771 -8.34 -7.26 -35.66
N ILE A 772 -9.43 -6.87 -36.33
CA ILE A 772 -10.73 -7.55 -36.17
C ILE A 772 -10.66 -8.87 -36.98
N PRO A 773 -11.14 -10.01 -36.45
CA PRO A 773 -11.03 -11.30 -37.14
C PRO A 773 -11.67 -11.31 -38.52
N ASP A 774 -12.92 -10.83 -38.63
CA ASP A 774 -13.66 -10.72 -39.87
C ASP A 774 -13.20 -9.49 -40.66
N LEU A 775 -12.31 -9.69 -41.63
CA LEU A 775 -11.89 -8.67 -42.58
C LEU A 775 -12.96 -8.49 -43.67
N THR A 776 -14.05 -7.81 -43.33
CA THR A 776 -15.06 -7.34 -44.31
C THR A 776 -14.56 -6.08 -45.02
N ASP A 777 -15.15 -5.75 -46.18
CA ASP A 777 -14.79 -4.54 -46.94
C ASP A 777 -14.94 -3.25 -46.10
N GLN A 778 -15.92 -3.21 -45.18
CA GLN A 778 -16.11 -2.10 -44.25
C GLN A 778 -14.97 -2.00 -43.24
N VAL A 779 -14.52 -3.13 -42.68
CA VAL A 779 -13.36 -3.17 -41.77
C VAL A 779 -12.08 -2.77 -42.51
N ALA A 780 -11.88 -3.28 -43.73
CA ALA A 780 -10.76 -2.92 -44.59
C ALA A 780 -10.73 -1.40 -44.88
N GLN A 781 -11.88 -0.82 -45.27
CA GLN A 781 -12.00 0.61 -45.55
C GLN A 781 -11.71 1.48 -44.32
N ILE A 782 -12.11 1.05 -43.11
CA ILE A 782 -11.80 1.77 -41.86
C ILE A 782 -10.30 1.69 -41.53
N GLU A 783 -9.69 0.51 -41.66
CA GLU A 783 -8.25 0.34 -41.40
C GLU A 783 -7.36 1.05 -42.44
N GLU A 784 -7.77 1.05 -43.72
CA GLU A 784 -7.08 1.80 -44.79
C GLU A 784 -7.22 3.32 -44.62
N SER A 785 -8.41 3.80 -44.24
CA SER A 785 -8.63 5.22 -43.90
C SER A 785 -7.76 5.66 -42.71
N LEU A 786 -7.67 4.82 -41.67
CA LEU A 786 -6.80 5.04 -40.52
C LEU A 786 -5.32 5.09 -40.91
N ALA A 787 -4.86 4.17 -41.77
CA ALA A 787 -3.48 4.14 -42.27
C ALA A 787 -3.13 5.37 -43.13
N LEU A 788 -4.05 5.84 -43.96
CA LEU A 788 -3.90 7.08 -44.73
C LEU A 788 -3.85 8.31 -43.83
N ALA A 789 -4.69 8.37 -42.79
CA ALA A 789 -4.76 9.51 -41.87
C ALA A 789 -3.46 9.71 -41.07
N VAL A 790 -2.81 8.63 -40.64
CA VAL A 790 -1.55 8.70 -39.84
C VAL A 790 -0.29 8.86 -40.70
N LEU A 791 -0.37 8.65 -42.02
CA LEU A 791 0.79 8.73 -42.92
C LEU A 791 1.61 10.04 -42.83
N PRO A 792 1.02 11.25 -42.68
CA PRO A 792 1.79 12.49 -42.50
C PRO A 792 2.72 12.48 -41.28
N MET A 793 2.40 11.69 -40.24
CA MET A 793 3.17 11.59 -39.00
C MET A 793 4.55 10.92 -39.21
N ALA A 794 4.82 10.36 -40.39
CA ALA A 794 6.17 9.94 -40.78
C ALA A 794 7.18 11.11 -40.77
N SER A 795 6.69 12.35 -40.92
CA SER A 795 7.48 13.58 -40.84
C SER A 795 7.57 14.20 -39.44
N ASP A 796 7.02 13.56 -38.39
CA ASP A 796 6.97 14.11 -37.03
C ASP A 796 8.38 14.27 -36.42
N GLY A 797 8.69 15.46 -35.88
CA GLY A 797 9.97 15.71 -35.23
C GLY A 797 10.27 14.76 -34.05
N SER A 798 9.24 14.29 -33.35
CA SER A 798 9.36 13.41 -32.19
C SER A 798 9.70 11.97 -32.58
N VAL A 799 10.84 11.48 -32.06
CA VAL A 799 11.27 10.08 -32.19
C VAL A 799 10.25 9.13 -31.56
N LEU A 800 9.58 9.53 -30.48
CA LEU A 800 8.53 8.74 -29.81
C LEU A 800 7.34 8.48 -30.76
N VAL A 801 6.89 9.50 -31.48
CA VAL A 801 5.74 9.39 -32.41
C VAL A 801 6.12 8.52 -33.60
N ARG A 802 7.28 8.77 -34.23
CA ARG A 802 7.76 7.95 -35.36
C ARG A 802 8.02 6.49 -34.98
N LYS A 803 8.41 6.20 -33.74
CA LYS A 803 8.55 4.84 -33.21
C LYS A 803 7.21 4.12 -33.13
N GLU A 804 6.19 4.72 -32.51
CA GLU A 804 4.87 4.08 -32.41
C GLU A 804 4.19 3.97 -33.79
N LEU A 805 4.46 4.91 -34.71
CA LEU A 805 4.01 4.83 -36.11
C LEU A 805 4.63 3.63 -36.85
N LEU A 806 5.90 3.30 -36.58
CA LEU A 806 6.54 2.10 -37.11
C LEU A 806 5.89 0.82 -36.57
N VAL A 807 5.47 0.81 -35.30
CA VAL A 807 4.72 -0.32 -34.70
C VAL A 807 3.35 -0.47 -35.36
N PHE A 808 2.62 0.64 -35.56
CA PHE A 808 1.36 0.66 -36.31
C PHE A 808 1.52 0.06 -37.71
N PHE A 809 2.46 0.59 -38.51
CA PHE A 809 2.67 0.10 -39.87
C PHE A 809 3.19 -1.34 -39.90
N SER A 810 4.03 -1.79 -38.95
CA SER A 810 4.43 -3.20 -38.89
C SER A 810 3.24 -4.14 -38.65
N THR A 811 2.25 -3.71 -37.88
CA THR A 811 1.00 -4.45 -37.61
C THR A 811 0.09 -4.45 -38.84
N PHE A 812 -0.06 -3.30 -39.49
CA PHE A 812 -0.83 -3.12 -40.73
C PHE A 812 -0.24 -3.93 -41.90
N VAL A 813 1.07 -3.82 -42.15
CA VAL A 813 1.79 -4.59 -43.19
C VAL A 813 1.68 -6.09 -42.95
N LYS A 814 1.78 -6.55 -41.69
CA LYS A 814 1.59 -7.97 -41.35
C LYS A 814 0.16 -8.45 -41.63
N ARG A 815 -0.86 -7.61 -41.47
CA ARG A 815 -2.28 -7.93 -41.74
C ARG A 815 -2.61 -7.92 -43.24
N TYR A 816 -2.02 -7.01 -44.00
CA TYR A 816 -2.21 -6.87 -45.45
C TYR A 816 -1.02 -7.41 -46.27
N GLN A 817 -0.28 -8.40 -45.74
CA GLN A 817 1.02 -8.85 -46.27
C GLN A 817 1.00 -9.13 -47.77
N ASN A 818 -0.07 -9.75 -48.29
CA ASN A 818 -0.20 -10.06 -49.71
C ASN A 818 -0.27 -8.80 -50.60
N LYS A 819 -0.91 -7.71 -50.15
CA LYS A 819 -0.93 -6.42 -50.87
C LYS A 819 0.48 -5.81 -50.88
N PHE A 820 1.15 -5.79 -49.73
CA PHE A 820 2.49 -5.19 -49.60
C PHE A 820 3.59 -5.98 -50.33
N LEU A 821 3.47 -7.31 -50.46
CA LEU A 821 4.40 -8.11 -51.26
C LEU A 821 4.33 -7.76 -52.76
N VAL A 822 3.14 -7.47 -53.29
CA VAL A 822 2.97 -7.01 -54.67
C VAL A 822 3.54 -5.61 -54.84
N ALA A 823 3.12 -4.65 -54.01
CA ALA A 823 3.60 -3.27 -54.09
C ALA A 823 5.13 -3.14 -53.93
N ALA A 824 5.74 -3.93 -53.04
CA ALA A 824 7.19 -3.95 -52.88
C ALA A 824 7.91 -4.58 -54.10
N TYR A 825 7.32 -5.57 -54.76
CA TYR A 825 7.86 -6.14 -56.00
C TYR A 825 7.77 -5.13 -57.16
N GLU A 826 6.68 -4.38 -57.26
CA GLU A 826 6.49 -3.31 -58.24
C GLU A 826 7.53 -2.19 -58.03
N GLU A 827 7.66 -1.67 -56.81
CA GLU A 827 8.68 -0.67 -56.44
C GLU A 827 10.12 -1.16 -56.75
N PHE A 828 10.44 -2.43 -56.49
CA PHE A 828 11.75 -2.99 -56.84
C PHE A 828 12.00 -3.11 -58.36
N GLN A 829 10.97 -3.28 -59.19
CA GLN A 829 11.16 -3.22 -60.66
C GLN A 829 11.37 -1.78 -61.13
N ASP A 830 10.64 -0.82 -60.56
CA ASP A 830 10.75 0.61 -60.91
C ASP A 830 12.07 1.23 -60.40
N GLU A 831 12.54 0.85 -59.22
CA GLU A 831 13.88 1.21 -58.72
C GLU A 831 14.95 0.62 -59.64
N LYS A 832 14.88 -0.68 -59.96
CA LYS A 832 15.80 -1.34 -60.88
C LYS A 832 15.82 -0.67 -62.26
N GLN A 833 14.65 -0.32 -62.82
CA GLN A 833 14.57 0.37 -64.10
C GLN A 833 15.16 1.77 -64.02
N THR A 834 14.93 2.49 -62.92
CA THR A 834 15.52 3.82 -62.65
C THR A 834 17.05 3.75 -62.50
N LEU A 835 17.57 2.71 -61.86
CA LEU A 835 19.02 2.48 -61.72
C LEU A 835 19.68 2.09 -63.05
N LEU A 836 19.02 1.26 -63.86
CA LEU A 836 19.48 0.93 -65.23
C LEU A 836 19.56 2.19 -66.10
N LEU A 837 18.51 3.02 -66.10
CA LEU A 837 18.50 4.29 -66.84
C LEU A 837 19.61 5.25 -66.40
N ARG A 838 19.98 5.27 -65.10
CA ARG A 838 21.13 6.04 -64.61
C ARG A 838 22.46 5.49 -65.10
N LEU A 839 22.63 4.15 -65.06
CA LEU A 839 23.84 3.48 -65.56
C LEU A 839 24.05 3.70 -67.07
N GLU A 840 22.97 3.68 -67.86
CA GLU A 840 23.03 4.03 -69.29
C GLU A 840 23.43 5.50 -69.51
N HIS A 841 22.95 6.42 -68.66
CA HIS A 841 23.25 7.85 -68.79
C HIS A 841 24.69 8.24 -68.39
N ASP A 842 25.24 7.61 -67.35
CA ASP A 842 26.66 7.78 -66.99
C ASP A 842 27.59 7.01 -67.94
N GLY A 843 27.19 5.83 -68.42
CA GLY A 843 27.93 5.09 -69.44
C GLY A 843 28.05 5.86 -70.76
N ALA A 844 26.99 6.55 -71.19
CA ALA A 844 26.98 7.37 -72.40
C ALA A 844 27.95 8.57 -72.35
N ARG A 845 28.38 9.00 -71.16
CA ARG A 845 29.37 10.09 -70.99
C ARG A 845 30.83 9.65 -71.19
N GLY A 846 31.09 8.35 -71.35
CA GLY A 846 32.45 7.82 -71.48
C GLY A 846 33.06 7.84 -72.90
N PHE A 847 32.29 8.14 -73.95
CA PHE A 847 32.68 7.78 -75.34
C PHE A 847 32.49 8.86 -76.42
N THR A 848 32.24 10.12 -76.09
CA THR A 848 32.11 11.21 -77.08
C THR A 848 32.84 12.50 -76.65
N LEU A 849 34.17 12.53 -76.81
CA LEU A 849 34.98 13.72 -76.50
C LEU A 849 36.17 13.93 -77.46
N GLU A 850 35.92 13.85 -78.76
CA GLU A 850 36.84 14.34 -79.80
C GLU A 850 36.03 14.67 -81.06
N ASP A 851 35.55 15.93 -81.19
CA ASP A 851 35.94 16.86 -82.28
C ASP A 851 35.17 18.20 -82.25
N ALA A 852 35.58 19.14 -83.12
CA ALA A 852 34.90 20.39 -83.52
C ALA A 852 34.79 21.55 -82.49
N GLN A 853 35.65 22.56 -82.67
CA GLN A 853 35.53 23.90 -82.08
C GLN A 853 34.59 24.82 -82.88
N ASN A 854 34.22 25.96 -82.25
CA ASN A 854 33.73 27.21 -82.85
C ASN A 854 32.29 27.26 -83.40
N GLY A 855 31.47 28.13 -82.79
CA GLY A 855 30.15 28.53 -83.30
C GLY A 855 29.46 29.50 -82.33
N LEU A 856 29.16 30.73 -82.78
CA LEU A 856 28.59 31.79 -81.95
C LEU A 856 27.08 31.98 -82.16
N ALA A 857 26.44 32.57 -81.15
CA ALA A 857 25.15 33.28 -81.15
C ALA A 857 23.83 32.48 -81.06
N THR A 858 22.96 32.97 -80.16
CA THR A 858 21.48 32.91 -80.15
C THR A 858 20.81 31.54 -80.36
N SER A 859 20.01 31.03 -79.42
CA SER A 859 18.88 31.77 -78.81
C SER A 859 18.35 31.08 -77.54
N SER A 860 17.31 31.67 -76.94
CA SER A 860 16.66 31.20 -75.70
C SER A 860 16.12 29.77 -75.80
N ASN A 861 16.31 28.96 -74.76
CA ASN A 861 15.29 27.97 -74.41
C ASN A 861 15.13 27.78 -72.89
N LYS A 862 13.93 27.40 -72.47
CA LYS A 862 13.50 27.41 -71.07
C LYS A 862 13.83 26.10 -70.37
N SER A 863 14.49 26.16 -69.22
CA SER A 863 14.54 25.04 -68.28
C SER A 863 13.18 24.83 -67.62
N GLN A 864 12.37 23.89 -68.15
CA GLN A 864 11.31 23.25 -67.37
C GLN A 864 12.00 22.27 -66.40
N LYS A 865 12.13 22.60 -65.12
CA LYS A 865 11.10 22.46 -64.08
C LYS A 865 10.58 21.04 -63.94
N LEU A 866 11.41 20.18 -63.34
CA LEU A 866 10.91 19.17 -62.40
C LEU A 866 10.23 19.90 -61.23
N SER A 867 9.08 19.40 -60.79
CA SER A 867 8.23 20.06 -59.80
C SER A 867 8.57 19.67 -58.37
N GLN A 868 9.54 20.35 -57.76
CA GLN A 868 9.62 20.50 -56.31
C GLN A 868 9.44 21.97 -55.94
N ASN A 869 8.22 22.30 -55.49
CA ASN A 869 7.81 23.47 -54.68
C ASN A 869 6.26 23.50 -54.65
N THR A 870 5.59 24.03 -53.63
CA THR A 870 6.11 24.90 -52.55
C THR A 870 5.35 24.67 -51.25
N THR A 871 6.06 24.61 -50.13
CA THR A 871 5.51 25.13 -48.88
C THR A 871 5.39 26.65 -49.03
N ARG A 872 4.18 27.21 -48.93
CA ARG A 872 4.00 28.66 -48.80
C ARG A 872 3.38 28.99 -47.46
N GLN A 873 4.20 29.53 -46.57
CA GLN A 873 3.70 30.36 -45.49
C GLN A 873 3.01 31.59 -46.10
N HIS A 874 1.81 31.90 -45.63
CA HIS A 874 1.26 33.24 -45.71
C HIS A 874 1.43 33.87 -44.33
N ASN A 875 2.25 34.91 -44.24
CA ASN A 875 2.06 35.96 -43.25
C ASN A 875 1.53 37.19 -43.99
N HIS A 876 0.47 37.77 -43.45
CA HIS A 876 0.20 39.19 -43.56
C HIS A 876 -0.50 39.68 -42.29
#